data_AF-A0A8H5SUX6-F1
#
_entry.id   AF-A0A8H5SUX6-F1
#
_cell.length_a   1.000
_cell.length_b   1.000
_cell.length_c   1.000
_cell.angle_alpha   90.00
_cell.angle_beta   90.00
_cell.angle_gamma   90.00
#
_symmetry.space_group_name_H-M   'P 1'
#
loop_
_entity.id
_entity.type
_entity.pdbx_description
1 polymer ?
#
loop_
_entity_poly.entity_id
_entity_poly.type
_entity_poly.pdbx_seq_one_letter_code
_entity_poly.pdbx_strand_id
1 'polypeptide(L)'
;MADGPGFRRRILLLATTGGFTHAAPVLEIGAVLASRGHDVQFATCAGQEDWTANYPFIKTVYTVGPAASEDDLDVHYESMRLWRHEHGFGPMMRSKYFFDNFWTDTYKSLRSLCENESTRPDFIVADFFADSAARDMLKQFNIQLASVWPQMPYAMAPVSYHPGQPGFQADGALTSEHASLSSRFWNEFVVLAALPTIIPWLIWTKRMRVDAGVNYSHSLLSKPDYLVLVNSFWGLEAPKELPPLMAPVGPILSDEYLPLDQDLAQFLSSHDRTIYVCLGTHVNLPGEELEKYLLGFIQALDEDSINGVIWSIPQKPRANFDILKSYSLSDGSSISITDLLNDSHPHFRLPIFAPQRAILAHPNTVLFLTHGGGSSANETLFHGTPVIAIGYFFDQLCNSARLKAAGVGMSLDKSYLTPSSISSAIAEIINDEDGSFAMNVRRMQGIAALNSKRKHLAADLIEEVMIDQELRFKNDVELRPMHLQTADMQTTSHNTNSPQSQCQEPMVLYEHACGNSPAPLRSMAATPRAFSTSPSLLKKRKITAPSNSPNSANAKAAAGSMNKAEFDTAKVPMPDPEDPLDFTAVIAAYAPIDAHFKTQLAGMIHGGRFNPTNLGSLPVPMKDHEGNDVTFPLRELAQVVPRSGRAISLLVNDKEYIKPIMSAVQASREFNQQPQRSEDNELELLLKVELERKDDVERRIKETVQHWKDRIRNARSRHEKTLKDWKKSGTVLPDIVKKAEKELQKVQDKKMKEIDQEEAQTIRQL
;
A
#
# COMPACT_ATOMS: atom_id res chain seq x y z
N MET A 1 9.58 -5.18 44.77
CA MET A 1 8.47 -4.31 45.22
C MET A 1 7.09 -4.97 45.06
N ALA A 2 7.02 -6.30 44.99
CA ALA A 2 5.77 -7.04 44.80
C ALA A 2 4.93 -7.21 46.08
N ASP A 3 5.45 -6.88 47.27
CA ASP A 3 4.78 -7.12 48.56
C ASP A 3 4.80 -5.89 49.50
N GLY A 4 4.63 -4.68 48.96
CA GLY A 4 4.33 -3.46 49.73
C GLY A 4 2.93 -2.93 49.39
N PRO A 5 2.32 -2.00 50.16
CA PRO A 5 0.97 -1.49 49.87
C PRO A 5 0.93 -1.00 48.42
N GLY A 6 0.20 -1.76 47.60
CA GLY A 6 0.55 -2.00 46.20
C GLY A 6 0.46 -0.78 45.32
N PHE A 7 1.26 -0.78 44.25
CA PHE A 7 1.19 0.15 43.12
C PHE A 7 -0.17 0.06 42.41
N ARG A 8 -1.22 0.53 43.06
CA ARG A 8 -2.61 0.54 42.58
C ARG A 8 -2.95 1.94 42.13
N ARG A 9 -3.40 2.06 40.90
CA ARG A 9 -3.77 3.33 40.26
C ARG A 9 -5.15 3.24 39.62
N ARG A 10 -5.84 4.38 39.54
CA ARG A 10 -7.08 4.54 38.79
C ARG A 10 -6.75 4.80 37.33
N ILE A 11 -7.12 3.88 36.46
CA ILE A 11 -6.85 3.94 35.04
C ILE A 11 -8.17 4.12 34.30
N LEU A 12 -8.27 5.19 33.50
CA LEU A 12 -9.43 5.43 32.66
C LEU A 12 -9.17 4.92 31.25
N LEU A 13 -9.92 3.91 30.85
CA LEU A 13 -10.02 3.45 29.47
C LEU A 13 -10.99 4.37 28.72
N LEU A 14 -10.60 4.84 27.54
CA LEU A 14 -11.37 5.83 26.77
C LEU A 14 -11.51 5.38 25.31
N ALA A 15 -12.73 5.15 24.86
CA ALA A 15 -13.07 4.91 23.46
C ALA A 15 -14.40 5.59 23.14
N THR A 16 -14.59 6.17 21.96
CA THR A 16 -15.78 6.98 21.64
C THR A 16 -16.41 6.59 20.31
N THR A 17 -15.80 6.98 19.21
CA THR A 17 -16.28 6.66 17.85
C THR A 17 -15.54 5.43 17.29
N GLY A 18 -15.97 4.94 16.12
CA GLY A 18 -15.35 3.77 15.45
C GLY A 18 -15.96 2.41 15.84
N GLY A 19 -16.75 2.33 16.90
CA GLY A 19 -17.47 1.11 17.30
C GLY A 19 -16.65 0.17 18.18
N PHE A 20 -17.18 -1.04 18.42
CA PHE A 20 -16.58 -2.00 19.36
C PHE A 20 -15.17 -2.47 18.96
N THR A 21 -14.84 -2.44 17.67
CA THR A 21 -13.49 -2.78 17.16
C THR A 21 -12.41 -1.82 17.67
N HIS A 22 -12.77 -0.60 18.05
CA HIS A 22 -11.88 0.39 18.68
C HIS A 22 -11.83 0.23 20.20
N ALA A 23 -12.98 -0.08 20.82
CA ALA A 23 -13.04 -0.30 22.25
C ALA A 23 -12.33 -1.60 22.69
N ALA A 24 -12.46 -2.68 21.92
CA ALA A 24 -11.95 -4.00 22.31
C ALA A 24 -10.45 -4.03 22.62
N PRO A 25 -9.53 -3.45 21.80
CA PRO A 25 -8.11 -3.41 22.14
C PRO A 25 -7.79 -2.65 23.44
N VAL A 26 -8.51 -1.55 23.69
CA VAL A 26 -8.37 -0.76 24.92
C VAL A 26 -8.85 -1.56 26.14
N LEU A 27 -9.99 -2.25 26.00
CA LEU A 27 -10.57 -3.11 27.04
C LEU A 27 -9.67 -4.31 27.36
N GLU A 28 -9.04 -4.92 26.36
CA GLU A 28 -8.10 -6.04 26.53
C GLU A 28 -6.81 -5.63 27.26
N ILE A 29 -6.26 -4.45 26.96
CA ILE A 29 -5.15 -3.87 27.76
C ILE A 29 -5.63 -3.61 29.20
N GLY A 30 -6.83 -3.07 29.34
CA GLY A 30 -7.48 -2.84 30.62
C GLY A 30 -7.66 -4.11 31.46
N ALA A 31 -7.99 -5.23 30.84
CA ALA A 31 -8.13 -6.53 31.51
C ALA A 31 -6.80 -6.98 32.14
N VAL A 32 -5.68 -6.78 31.43
CA VAL A 32 -4.34 -7.06 31.96
C VAL A 32 -4.04 -6.15 33.15
N LEU A 33 -4.26 -4.84 33.03
CA LEU A 33 -4.02 -3.89 34.12
C LEU A 33 -4.90 -4.18 35.35
N ALA A 34 -6.17 -4.53 35.15
CA ALA A 34 -7.08 -4.94 36.22
C ALA A 34 -6.58 -6.20 36.93
N SER A 35 -6.07 -7.20 36.18
CA SER A 35 -5.50 -8.42 36.75
C SER A 35 -4.25 -8.16 37.60
N ARG A 36 -3.54 -7.04 37.36
CA ARG A 36 -2.40 -6.57 38.14
C ARG A 36 -2.79 -5.71 39.35
N GLY A 37 -4.09 -5.49 39.58
CA GLY A 37 -4.63 -4.84 40.77
C GLY A 37 -5.00 -3.36 40.61
N HIS A 38 -4.93 -2.80 39.40
CA HIS A 38 -5.37 -1.43 39.13
C HIS A 38 -6.90 -1.27 39.19
N ASP A 39 -7.37 -0.07 39.55
CA ASP A 39 -8.78 0.29 39.45
C ASP A 39 -9.08 0.77 38.03
N VAL A 40 -9.69 -0.09 37.21
CA VAL A 40 -9.91 0.17 35.79
C VAL A 40 -11.35 0.61 35.55
N GLN A 41 -11.51 1.80 34.96
CA GLN A 41 -12.78 2.45 34.68
C GLN A 41 -12.90 2.71 33.18
N PHE A 42 -14.13 2.94 32.68
CA PHE A 42 -14.36 3.15 31.25
C PHE A 42 -15.10 4.45 30.97
N ALA A 43 -14.75 5.12 29.88
CA ALA A 43 -15.44 6.29 29.37
C ALA A 43 -15.79 6.07 27.89
N THR A 44 -17.07 6.26 27.55
CA THR A 44 -17.58 6.10 26.18
C THR A 44 -18.75 7.03 25.88
N CYS A 45 -19.23 7.04 24.63
CA CYS A 45 -20.41 7.80 24.26
C CYS A 45 -21.71 7.11 24.73
N ALA A 46 -22.78 7.90 24.88
CA ALA A 46 -24.10 7.40 25.27
C ALA A 46 -24.61 6.34 24.30
N GLY A 47 -25.13 5.23 24.83
CA GLY A 47 -25.64 4.09 24.03
C GLY A 47 -24.57 3.04 23.68
N GLN A 48 -23.35 3.16 24.23
CA GLN A 48 -22.24 2.24 24.01
C GLN A 48 -21.75 1.60 25.31
N GLU A 49 -22.48 1.77 26.42
CA GLU A 49 -22.11 1.29 27.75
C GLU A 49 -22.00 -0.25 27.78
N ASP A 50 -22.82 -0.94 26.97
CA ASP A 50 -22.86 -2.40 26.85
C ASP A 50 -21.57 -3.03 26.32
N TRP A 51 -20.64 -2.24 25.77
CA TRP A 51 -19.30 -2.74 25.39
C TRP A 51 -18.53 -3.33 26.58
N THR A 52 -18.90 -2.96 27.80
CA THR A 52 -18.29 -3.47 29.04
C THR A 52 -18.94 -4.78 29.54
N ALA A 53 -19.98 -5.30 28.89
CA ALA A 53 -20.74 -6.47 29.36
C ALA A 53 -19.86 -7.71 29.62
N ASN A 54 -18.82 -7.92 28.80
CA ASN A 54 -17.88 -9.03 28.95
C ASN A 54 -16.64 -8.69 29.78
N TYR A 55 -16.60 -7.53 30.43
CA TYR A 55 -15.46 -7.01 31.20
C TYR A 55 -15.88 -6.67 32.64
N PRO A 56 -16.17 -7.68 33.50
CA PRO A 56 -16.77 -7.49 34.81
C PRO A 56 -15.88 -6.74 35.83
N PHE A 57 -14.59 -6.54 35.53
CA PHE A 57 -13.70 -5.71 36.34
C PHE A 57 -14.04 -4.21 36.24
N ILE A 58 -14.74 -3.78 35.18
CA ILE A 58 -15.16 -2.39 34.98
C ILE A 58 -16.43 -2.14 35.79
N LYS A 59 -16.29 -1.44 36.93
CA LYS A 59 -17.41 -1.13 37.82
C LYS A 59 -17.99 0.27 37.60
N THR A 60 -17.29 1.11 36.85
CA THR A 60 -17.65 2.50 36.64
C THR A 60 -17.49 2.84 35.18
N VAL A 61 -18.58 3.33 34.59
CA VAL A 61 -18.66 3.78 33.20
C VAL A 61 -19.09 5.24 33.21
N TYR A 62 -18.37 6.08 32.47
CA TYR A 62 -18.67 7.50 32.29
C TYR A 62 -19.14 7.77 30.87
N THR A 63 -20.18 8.57 30.73
CA THR A 63 -20.64 9.06 29.43
C THR A 63 -19.88 10.34 29.09
N VAL A 64 -19.14 10.34 27.97
CA VAL A 64 -18.31 11.48 27.54
C VAL A 64 -18.85 12.21 26.29
N GLY A 65 -20.08 11.93 25.88
CA GLY A 65 -20.74 12.62 24.79
C GLY A 65 -21.82 11.77 24.12
N PRO A 66 -22.53 12.33 23.14
CA PRO A 66 -23.45 11.54 22.32
C PRO A 66 -22.70 10.62 21.37
N ALA A 67 -23.27 9.45 21.07
CA ALA A 67 -22.82 8.65 19.94
C ALA A 67 -23.28 9.30 18.63
N ALA A 68 -22.59 9.02 17.53
CA ALA A 68 -23.05 9.40 16.20
C ALA A 68 -24.41 8.74 15.89
N SER A 69 -25.31 9.47 15.24
CA SER A 69 -26.57 8.89 14.77
C SER A 69 -26.30 7.86 13.66
N GLU A 70 -27.18 6.86 13.53
CA GLU A 70 -27.07 5.85 12.47
C GLU A 70 -27.12 6.50 11.08
N ASP A 71 -28.02 7.47 10.87
CA ASP A 71 -28.15 8.22 9.62
C ASP A 71 -26.86 8.98 9.26
N ASP A 72 -26.22 9.65 10.23
CA ASP A 72 -24.96 10.36 9.98
C ASP A 72 -23.82 9.40 9.63
N LEU A 73 -23.75 8.26 10.33
CA LEU A 73 -22.78 7.20 10.02
C LEU A 73 -23.00 6.63 8.63
N ASP A 74 -24.25 6.42 8.24
CA ASP A 74 -24.61 5.92 6.92
C ASP A 74 -24.20 6.87 5.79
N VAL A 75 -24.53 8.15 5.92
CA VAL A 75 -24.10 9.19 4.98
C VAL A 75 -22.58 9.23 4.91
N HIS A 76 -21.91 9.13 6.06
CA HIS A 76 -20.47 9.14 6.15
C HIS A 76 -19.83 7.94 5.42
N TYR A 77 -20.22 6.71 5.78
CA TYR A 77 -19.63 5.50 5.22
C TYR A 77 -20.00 5.28 3.75
N GLU A 78 -21.18 5.71 3.31
CA GLU A 78 -21.54 5.67 1.89
C GLU A 78 -20.65 6.61 1.07
N SER A 79 -20.41 7.84 1.56
CA SER A 79 -19.47 8.76 0.91
C SER A 79 -18.05 8.17 0.85
N MET A 80 -17.64 7.43 1.87
CA MET A 80 -16.32 6.78 1.91
C MET A 80 -16.24 5.56 0.99
N ARG A 81 -17.32 4.77 0.89
CA ARG A 81 -17.43 3.63 -0.03
C ARG A 81 -17.34 4.08 -1.49
N LEU A 82 -17.95 5.20 -1.83
CA LEU A 82 -17.92 5.78 -3.19
C LEU A 82 -16.60 6.45 -3.53
N TRP A 83 -15.77 6.78 -2.54
CA TRP A 83 -14.48 7.42 -2.76
C TRP A 83 -13.52 6.49 -3.55
N ARG A 84 -12.70 7.10 -4.42
CA ARG A 84 -11.65 6.43 -5.20
C ARG A 84 -10.36 7.24 -5.11
N HIS A 85 -9.23 6.56 -5.11
CA HIS A 85 -7.91 7.20 -5.03
C HIS A 85 -7.68 8.25 -6.13
N GLU A 86 -8.25 8.05 -7.32
CA GLU A 86 -8.23 8.98 -8.47
C GLU A 86 -8.82 10.37 -8.14
N HIS A 87 -9.76 10.45 -7.18
CA HIS A 87 -10.38 11.71 -6.75
C HIS A 87 -9.52 12.48 -5.73
N GLY A 88 -8.32 11.97 -5.41
CA GLY A 88 -7.41 12.55 -4.44
C GLY A 88 -7.92 12.46 -3.00
N PHE A 89 -7.14 13.04 -2.08
CA PHE A 89 -7.38 12.94 -0.64
C PHE A 89 -8.46 13.91 -0.12
N GLY A 90 -8.73 15.00 -0.85
CA GLY A 90 -9.63 16.07 -0.42
C GLY A 90 -11.03 15.60 0.04
N PRO A 91 -11.74 14.74 -0.70
CA PRO A 91 -13.05 14.24 -0.28
C PRO A 91 -13.02 13.46 1.06
N MET A 92 -11.92 12.76 1.36
CA MET A 92 -11.77 12.04 2.62
C MET A 92 -11.63 12.97 3.83
N MET A 93 -11.24 14.24 3.63
CA MET A 93 -11.17 15.21 4.73
C MET A 93 -12.51 15.44 5.42
N ARG A 94 -13.64 15.19 4.74
CA ARG A 94 -14.97 15.24 5.37
C ARG A 94 -15.09 14.27 6.55
N SER A 95 -14.41 13.13 6.49
CA SER A 95 -14.31 12.17 7.60
C SER A 95 -13.66 12.82 8.83
N LYS A 96 -12.61 13.61 8.65
CA LYS A 96 -11.94 14.29 9.76
C LYS A 96 -12.85 15.31 10.43
N TYR A 97 -13.60 16.11 9.66
CA TYR A 97 -14.61 17.00 10.25
C TYR A 97 -15.66 16.24 11.06
N PHE A 98 -16.16 15.11 10.54
CA PHE A 98 -17.17 14.32 11.21
C PHE A 98 -16.67 13.80 12.56
N PHE A 99 -15.52 13.12 12.60
CA PHE A 99 -15.01 12.55 13.86
C PHE A 99 -14.49 13.61 14.84
N ASP A 100 -13.83 14.67 14.35
CA ASP A 100 -13.33 15.73 15.22
C ASP A 100 -14.45 16.56 15.85
N ASN A 101 -15.66 16.55 15.27
CA ASN A 101 -16.82 17.24 15.85
C ASN A 101 -17.19 16.71 17.25
N PHE A 102 -16.90 15.44 17.54
CA PHE A 102 -17.13 14.83 18.86
C PHE A 102 -16.13 15.28 19.92
N TRP A 103 -15.00 15.89 19.52
CA TRP A 103 -13.94 16.29 20.45
C TRP A 103 -14.47 17.22 21.55
N THR A 104 -15.37 18.16 21.24
CA THR A 104 -15.83 19.19 22.19
C THR A 104 -16.53 18.57 23.41
N ASP A 105 -17.44 17.62 23.18
CA ASP A 105 -18.17 16.96 24.27
C ASP A 105 -17.26 16.03 25.06
N THR A 106 -16.41 15.26 24.36
CA THR A 106 -15.42 14.37 24.99
C THR A 106 -14.45 15.15 25.87
N TYR A 107 -13.90 16.25 25.36
CA TYR A 107 -12.97 17.11 26.10
C TYR A 107 -13.64 17.73 27.34
N LYS A 108 -14.84 18.30 27.22
CA LYS A 108 -15.55 18.92 28.36
C LYS A 108 -15.86 17.91 29.45
N SER A 109 -16.34 16.73 29.08
CA SER A 109 -16.66 15.65 30.02
C SER A 109 -15.40 15.12 30.72
N LEU A 110 -14.33 14.84 29.97
CA LEU A 110 -13.04 14.40 30.54
C LEU A 110 -12.44 15.46 31.46
N ARG A 111 -12.50 16.73 31.08
CA ARG A 111 -12.04 17.83 31.92
C ARG A 111 -12.78 17.87 33.26
N SER A 112 -14.11 17.74 33.24
CA SER A 112 -14.93 17.67 34.46
C SER A 112 -14.52 16.50 35.37
N LEU A 113 -14.25 15.33 34.79
CA LEU A 113 -13.74 14.17 35.54
C LEU A 113 -12.37 14.42 36.16
N CYS A 114 -11.48 15.12 35.45
CA CYS A 114 -10.14 15.45 35.93
C CYS A 114 -10.13 16.61 36.94
N GLU A 115 -11.08 17.54 36.91
CA GLU A 115 -11.19 18.60 37.90
C GLU A 115 -11.57 18.05 39.29
N ASN A 116 -12.37 16.99 39.34
CA ASN A 116 -12.79 16.36 40.60
C ASN A 116 -11.80 15.28 41.06
N GLU A 117 -11.15 15.49 42.22
CA GLU A 117 -10.18 14.54 42.81
C GLU A 117 -10.75 13.13 43.02
N SER A 118 -12.04 13.02 43.35
CA SER A 118 -12.68 11.71 43.58
C SER A 118 -12.85 10.88 42.31
N THR A 119 -12.82 11.50 41.13
CA THR A 119 -12.98 10.85 39.82
C THR A 119 -11.74 10.95 38.94
N ARG A 120 -10.79 11.84 39.26
CA ARG A 120 -9.56 12.06 38.49
C ARG A 120 -8.79 10.75 38.29
N PRO A 121 -8.48 10.35 37.05
CA PRO A 121 -7.63 9.19 36.80
C PRO A 121 -6.15 9.52 37.01
N ASP A 122 -5.37 8.51 37.38
CA ASP A 122 -3.90 8.60 37.44
C ASP A 122 -3.28 8.41 36.05
N PHE A 123 -3.95 7.69 35.16
CA PHE A 123 -3.52 7.41 33.78
C PHE A 123 -4.70 7.21 32.83
N ILE A 124 -4.54 7.55 31.56
CA ILE A 124 -5.57 7.35 30.51
C ILE A 124 -5.06 6.41 29.42
N VAL A 125 -5.81 5.36 29.09
CA VAL A 125 -5.60 4.54 27.88
C VAL A 125 -6.68 4.89 26.88
N ALA A 126 -6.33 5.60 25.82
CA ALA A 126 -7.28 6.15 24.85
C ALA A 126 -7.17 5.48 23.48
N ASP A 127 -8.29 5.13 22.87
CA ASP A 127 -8.37 4.89 21.43
C ASP A 127 -7.93 6.14 20.65
N PHE A 128 -7.38 5.94 19.45
CA PHE A 128 -6.84 7.02 18.63
C PHE A 128 -7.86 8.10 18.23
N PHE A 129 -9.17 7.81 18.15
CA PHE A 129 -10.18 8.85 17.89
C PHE A 129 -10.39 9.75 19.11
N ALA A 130 -10.13 9.24 20.32
CA ALA A 130 -10.30 9.97 21.57
C ALA A 130 -8.99 10.54 22.14
N ASP A 131 -7.84 10.21 21.53
CA ASP A 131 -6.51 10.58 22.03
C ASP A 131 -6.31 12.09 22.14
N SER A 132 -6.91 12.87 21.25
CA SER A 132 -6.77 14.33 21.20
C SER A 132 -7.28 14.98 22.48
N ALA A 133 -8.40 14.49 23.02
CA ALA A 133 -8.97 14.95 24.28
C ALA A 133 -8.16 14.45 25.49
N ALA A 134 -7.64 13.21 25.44
CA ALA A 134 -6.73 12.70 26.48
C ALA A 134 -5.41 13.49 26.54
N ARG A 135 -4.85 13.88 25.39
CA ARG A 135 -3.64 14.73 25.30
C ARG A 135 -3.88 16.13 25.87
N ASP A 136 -5.12 16.62 25.85
CA ASP A 136 -5.48 17.86 26.54
C ASP A 136 -5.44 17.67 28.07
N MET A 137 -5.80 16.48 28.58
CA MET A 137 -5.68 16.17 30.01
C MET A 137 -4.22 16.06 30.45
N LEU A 138 -3.35 15.52 29.60
CA LEU A 138 -1.90 15.56 29.81
C LEU A 138 -1.39 16.99 29.99
N LYS A 139 -1.79 17.92 29.11
CA LYS A 139 -1.31 19.30 29.18
C LYS A 139 -1.90 20.10 30.35
N GLN A 140 -3.15 19.85 30.73
CA GLN A 140 -3.84 20.64 31.77
C GLN A 140 -3.67 20.10 33.18
N PHE A 141 -3.63 18.77 33.31
CA PHE A 141 -3.62 18.08 34.60
C PHE A 141 -2.37 17.23 34.82
N ASN A 142 -1.44 17.19 33.86
CA ASN A 142 -0.23 16.35 33.91
C ASN A 142 -0.55 14.85 34.05
N ILE A 143 -1.69 14.41 33.49
CA ILE A 143 -2.13 13.00 33.47
C ILE A 143 -1.56 12.33 32.22
N GLN A 144 -0.65 11.38 32.43
CA GLN A 144 -0.04 10.62 31.33
C GLN A 144 -1.07 9.75 30.60
N LEU A 145 -0.78 9.46 29.33
CA LEU A 145 -1.64 8.61 28.52
C LEU A 145 -0.87 7.60 27.66
N ALA A 146 -1.59 6.55 27.27
CA ALA A 146 -1.26 5.66 26.18
C ALA A 146 -2.33 5.77 25.08
N SER A 147 -1.93 6.10 23.86
CA SER A 147 -2.83 6.10 22.70
C SER A 147 -2.75 4.76 21.97
N VAL A 148 -3.88 4.08 21.82
CA VAL A 148 -4.00 2.80 21.14
C VAL A 148 -4.44 3.03 19.71
N TRP A 149 -3.54 2.73 18.76
CA TRP A 149 -3.78 2.88 17.33
C TRP A 149 -4.07 1.52 16.68
N PRO A 150 -5.06 1.42 15.78
CA PRO A 150 -5.38 0.16 15.09
C PRO A 150 -4.28 -0.29 14.11
N GLN A 151 -3.36 0.60 13.75
CA GLN A 151 -2.26 0.38 12.81
C GLN A 151 -1.18 1.45 13.01
N MET A 152 -0.05 1.36 12.29
CA MET A 152 1.00 2.38 12.39
C MET A 152 0.45 3.80 12.17
N PRO A 153 0.71 4.74 13.10
CA PRO A 153 0.13 6.08 13.01
C PRO A 153 0.58 6.85 11.77
N TYR A 154 -0.38 7.55 11.18
CA TYR A 154 -0.13 8.43 10.03
C TYR A 154 0.70 9.64 10.47
N ALA A 155 1.63 10.09 9.61
CA ALA A 155 2.48 11.27 9.85
C ALA A 155 3.38 11.23 11.11
N MET A 156 3.48 10.09 11.80
CA MET A 156 4.39 9.90 12.94
C MET A 156 5.49 8.89 12.60
N ALA A 157 6.68 9.13 13.13
CA ALA A 157 7.92 8.43 12.81
C ALA A 157 8.06 8.18 11.30
N PRO A 158 8.14 9.25 10.47
CA PRO A 158 8.26 9.11 9.03
C PRO A 158 9.64 8.56 8.65
N VAL A 159 9.70 7.75 7.60
CA VAL A 159 10.93 7.20 7.04
C VAL A 159 10.95 7.41 5.53
N SER A 160 12.13 7.72 4.98
CA SER A 160 12.27 8.13 3.57
C SER A 160 12.00 7.01 2.55
N TYR A 161 12.01 5.76 2.99
CA TYR A 161 11.78 4.60 2.13
C TYR A 161 10.33 4.11 2.15
N HIS A 162 9.44 4.68 2.97
CA HIS A 162 8.00 4.52 2.80
C HIS A 162 7.51 5.60 1.81
N PRO A 163 7.00 5.22 0.62
CA PRO A 163 6.61 6.20 -0.38
C PRO A 163 5.33 6.91 0.07
N GLY A 164 5.37 8.25 0.14
CA GLY A 164 4.25 9.06 0.61
C GLY A 164 3.82 8.73 2.05
N GLN A 165 2.52 8.84 2.30
CA GLN A 165 1.93 8.51 3.60
C GLN A 165 1.34 7.10 3.56
N PRO A 166 1.70 6.20 4.52
CA PRO A 166 1.03 4.93 4.71
C PRO A 166 -0.49 5.13 4.77
N GLY A 167 -1.24 4.57 3.82
CA GLY A 167 -2.69 4.80 3.68
C GLY A 167 -3.09 5.34 2.33
N PHE A 168 -2.17 6.04 1.68
CA PHE A 168 -2.47 6.93 0.55
C PHE A 168 -1.63 6.64 -0.68
N GLN A 169 -0.90 5.51 -0.68
CA GLN A 169 -0.15 5.07 -1.83
C GLN A 169 -1.10 4.63 -2.94
N ALA A 170 -1.04 5.34 -4.07
CA ALA A 170 -1.93 5.07 -5.20
C ALA A 170 -1.75 3.67 -5.80
N ASP A 171 -0.55 3.10 -5.69
CA ASP A 171 -0.18 1.77 -6.20
C ASP A 171 -0.20 0.67 -5.13
N GLY A 172 -0.51 1.00 -3.87
CA GLY A 172 -0.45 0.07 -2.75
C GLY A 172 0.96 -0.38 -2.37
N ALA A 173 2.02 0.26 -2.90
CA ALA A 173 3.39 -0.10 -2.57
C ALA A 173 3.73 0.35 -1.14
N LEU A 174 4.09 -0.61 -0.28
CA LEU A 174 4.40 -0.34 1.14
C LEU A 174 5.78 0.30 1.33
N THR A 175 6.72 0.02 0.42
CA THR A 175 8.10 0.51 0.45
C THR A 175 8.53 0.98 -0.94
N SER A 176 9.55 1.85 -0.97
CA SER A 176 10.12 2.40 -2.20
C SER A 176 10.83 1.35 -3.07
N GLU A 177 11.08 0.15 -2.54
CA GLU A 177 11.64 -0.98 -3.29
C GLU A 177 10.68 -1.49 -4.36
N HIS A 178 9.38 -1.47 -4.05
CA HIS A 178 8.33 -1.98 -4.94
C HIS A 178 7.55 -0.86 -5.64
N ALA A 179 7.87 0.41 -5.35
CA ALA A 179 7.23 1.58 -5.96
C ALA A 179 8.02 2.09 -7.17
N SER A 180 7.32 2.37 -8.27
CA SER A 180 7.91 3.03 -9.44
C SER A 180 8.35 4.47 -9.11
N LEU A 181 9.32 5.02 -9.86
CA LEU A 181 9.75 6.42 -9.66
C LEU A 181 8.60 7.43 -9.83
N SER A 182 7.68 7.17 -10.75
CA SER A 182 6.48 7.99 -10.95
C SER A 182 5.55 7.90 -9.75
N SER A 183 5.28 6.69 -9.23
CA SER A 183 4.46 6.49 -8.03
C SER A 183 5.05 7.23 -6.82
N ARG A 184 6.36 7.08 -6.59
CA ARG A 184 7.06 7.79 -5.51
C ARG A 184 6.89 9.30 -5.60
N PHE A 185 7.04 9.87 -6.79
CA PHE A 185 6.83 11.31 -7.01
C PHE A 185 5.37 11.73 -6.73
N TRP A 186 4.39 10.99 -7.25
CA TRP A 186 2.98 11.32 -7.08
C TRP A 186 2.48 11.13 -5.65
N ASN A 187 2.95 10.10 -4.94
CA ASN A 187 2.58 9.82 -3.55
C ASN A 187 3.00 10.97 -2.61
N GLU A 188 4.10 11.68 -2.88
CA GLU A 188 4.47 12.89 -2.15
C GLU A 188 3.54 14.08 -2.49
N PHE A 189 3.04 14.15 -3.73
CA PHE A 189 2.17 15.23 -4.18
C PHE A 189 0.73 15.11 -3.65
N VAL A 190 0.29 13.92 -3.23
CA VAL A 190 -1.08 13.69 -2.71
C VAL A 190 -1.42 14.63 -1.54
N VAL A 191 -0.51 14.81 -0.59
CA VAL A 191 -0.71 15.69 0.57
C VAL A 191 -0.71 17.17 0.13
N LEU A 192 0.16 17.54 -0.81
CA LEU A 192 0.22 18.90 -1.34
C LEU A 192 -1.09 19.27 -2.07
N ALA A 193 -1.62 18.35 -2.87
CA ALA A 193 -2.90 18.52 -3.55
C ALA A 193 -4.08 18.64 -2.56
N ALA A 194 -3.95 18.08 -1.36
CA ALA A 194 -4.98 18.13 -0.32
C ALA A 194 -4.97 19.41 0.53
N LEU A 195 -3.91 20.23 0.48
CA LEU A 195 -3.77 21.44 1.29
C LEU A 195 -4.99 22.38 1.26
N PRO A 196 -5.66 22.63 0.11
CA PRO A 196 -6.87 23.45 0.06
C PRO A 196 -8.02 22.93 0.93
N THR A 197 -8.03 21.64 1.26
CA THR A 197 -9.02 21.01 2.17
C THR A 197 -8.50 20.86 3.60
N ILE A 198 -7.19 20.65 3.77
CA ILE A 198 -6.55 20.52 5.09
C ILE A 198 -6.51 21.87 5.83
N ILE A 199 -6.18 22.97 5.15
CA ILE A 199 -6.06 24.29 5.78
C ILE A 199 -7.38 24.76 6.40
N PRO A 200 -8.53 24.71 5.72
CA PRO A 200 -9.82 25.04 6.34
C PRO A 200 -10.14 24.16 7.56
N TRP A 201 -9.79 22.87 7.52
CA TRP A 201 -9.99 21.94 8.64
C TRP A 201 -9.13 22.32 9.84
N LEU A 202 -7.86 22.67 9.64
CA LEU A 202 -6.96 23.17 10.69
C LEU A 202 -7.49 24.47 11.32
N ILE A 203 -8.05 25.38 10.52
CA ILE A 203 -8.65 26.62 11.04
C ILE A 203 -9.90 26.32 11.85
N TRP A 204 -10.77 25.44 11.35
CA TRP A 204 -12.01 25.04 12.03
C TRP A 204 -11.73 24.33 13.36
N THR A 205 -10.83 23.33 13.37
CA THR A 205 -10.42 22.63 14.60
C THR A 205 -9.81 23.59 15.62
N LYS A 206 -8.95 24.52 15.18
CA LYS A 206 -8.39 25.55 16.07
C LYS A 206 -9.48 26.43 16.69
N ARG A 207 -10.48 26.88 15.92
CA ARG A 207 -11.61 27.68 16.44
C ARG A 207 -12.43 26.88 17.45
N MET A 208 -12.85 25.67 17.09
CA MET A 208 -13.58 24.76 17.98
C MET A 208 -12.86 24.58 19.32
N ARG A 209 -11.53 24.38 19.29
CA ARG A 209 -10.71 24.22 20.50
C ARG A 209 -10.63 25.50 21.33
N VAL A 210 -10.45 26.66 20.71
CA VAL A 210 -10.45 27.97 21.39
C VAL A 210 -11.81 28.26 22.03
N ASP A 211 -12.92 27.96 21.35
CA ASP A 211 -14.27 28.15 21.87
C ASP A 211 -14.55 27.26 23.11
N ALA A 212 -13.86 26.12 23.21
CA ALA A 212 -13.86 25.26 24.39
C ALA A 212 -12.83 25.65 25.47
N GLY A 213 -12.11 26.77 25.28
CA GLY A 213 -11.11 27.29 26.23
C GLY A 213 -9.70 26.70 26.07
N VAL A 214 -9.42 25.98 24.99
CA VAL A 214 -8.10 25.38 24.71
C VAL A 214 -7.31 26.30 23.77
N ASN A 215 -6.46 27.15 24.36
CA ASN A 215 -5.70 28.19 23.65
C ASN A 215 -4.28 27.77 23.25
N TYR A 216 -3.94 26.49 23.35
CA TYR A 216 -2.67 25.92 22.91
C TYR A 216 -2.90 24.87 21.82
N SER A 217 -1.88 24.62 21.00
CA SER A 217 -1.91 23.53 20.02
C SER A 217 -1.20 22.30 20.55
N HIS A 218 -1.60 21.14 20.04
CA HIS A 218 -0.78 19.94 20.11
C HIS A 218 0.46 20.12 19.26
N SER A 219 1.55 19.48 19.66
CA SER A 219 2.80 19.54 18.91
C SER A 219 2.64 18.79 17.59
N LEU A 220 3.11 19.39 16.48
CA LEU A 220 3.18 18.75 15.17
C LEU A 220 4.43 17.87 15.02
N LEU A 221 5.01 17.41 16.14
CA LEU A 221 6.26 16.68 16.14
C LEU A 221 6.14 15.37 15.39
N SER A 222 7.22 15.00 14.71
CA SER A 222 7.33 13.70 14.03
C SER A 222 7.40 12.52 15.00
N LYS A 223 7.61 12.76 16.30
CA LYS A 223 7.67 11.74 17.35
C LYS A 223 6.74 12.13 18.51
N PRO A 224 6.06 11.16 19.14
CA PRO A 224 5.17 11.44 20.27
C PRO A 224 5.95 11.74 21.56
N ASP A 225 5.37 12.61 22.38
CA ASP A 225 5.78 12.90 23.77
C ASP A 225 4.97 12.09 24.81
N TYR A 226 4.13 11.16 24.33
CA TYR A 226 3.28 10.25 25.10
C TYR A 226 3.42 8.81 24.56
N LEU A 227 2.95 7.81 25.32
CA LEU A 227 3.04 6.42 24.91
C LEU A 227 2.06 6.14 23.75
N VAL A 228 2.54 5.50 22.69
CA VAL A 228 1.74 5.06 21.54
C VAL A 228 1.86 3.56 21.39
N LEU A 229 0.72 2.89 21.51
CA LEU A 229 0.58 1.44 21.41
C LEU A 229 -0.09 1.11 20.09
N VAL A 230 0.57 0.33 19.24
CA VAL A 230 0.05 -0.04 17.92
C VAL A 230 -0.50 -1.45 17.95
N ASN A 231 -1.79 -1.62 17.67
CA ASN A 231 -2.49 -2.90 17.54
C ASN A 231 -2.15 -3.60 16.21
N SER A 232 -0.85 -3.78 15.99
CA SER A 232 -0.28 -4.49 14.84
C SER A 232 1.13 -4.98 15.21
N PHE A 233 1.81 -5.62 14.28
CA PHE A 233 3.14 -6.22 14.49
C PHE A 233 3.98 -6.22 13.22
N TRP A 234 5.30 -6.37 13.40
CA TRP A 234 6.23 -6.50 12.27
C TRP A 234 5.98 -7.81 11.53
N GLY A 235 5.76 -7.69 10.22
CA GLY A 235 5.28 -8.77 9.36
C GLY A 235 3.96 -8.39 8.69
N LEU A 236 3.05 -7.73 9.42
CA LEU A 236 1.91 -7.03 8.83
C LEU A 236 2.27 -5.56 8.53
N GLU A 237 2.99 -4.89 9.43
CA GLU A 237 3.48 -3.53 9.19
C GLU A 237 4.77 -3.50 8.38
N ALA A 238 4.89 -2.45 7.55
CA ALA A 238 6.12 -2.15 6.84
C ALA A 238 7.23 -1.74 7.84
N PRO A 239 8.39 -2.42 7.85
CA PRO A 239 9.42 -2.20 8.87
C PRO A 239 9.91 -0.75 8.96
N LYS A 240 9.87 -0.15 10.16
CA LYS A 240 10.47 1.16 10.42
C LYS A 240 11.06 1.32 11.81
N GLU A 241 12.01 2.25 11.94
CA GLU A 241 12.53 2.67 13.23
C GLU A 241 11.46 3.42 14.03
N LEU A 242 11.34 3.09 15.32
CA LEU A 242 10.37 3.70 16.23
C LEU A 242 11.09 4.32 17.43
N PRO A 243 10.61 5.46 17.96
CA PRO A 243 11.06 5.96 19.25
C PRO A 243 10.61 5.02 20.39
N PRO A 244 11.26 5.05 21.57
CA PRO A 244 10.90 4.16 22.69
C PRO A 244 9.47 4.34 23.20
N LEU A 245 8.88 5.52 23.02
CA LEU A 245 7.47 5.82 23.32
C LEU A 245 6.48 5.24 22.29
N MET A 246 6.92 4.49 21.28
CA MET A 246 6.04 3.89 20.28
C MET A 246 6.34 2.41 20.11
N ALA A 247 5.37 1.55 20.41
CA ALA A 247 5.56 0.10 20.42
C ALA A 247 4.43 -0.65 19.69
N PRO A 248 4.76 -1.57 18.77
CA PRO A 248 3.81 -2.54 18.24
C PRO A 248 3.56 -3.66 19.25
N VAL A 249 2.31 -3.72 19.72
CA VAL A 249 1.84 -4.61 20.79
C VAL A 249 0.66 -5.48 20.36
N GLY A 250 0.27 -5.42 19.07
CA GLY A 250 -0.78 -6.27 18.50
C GLY A 250 -0.25 -7.62 18.00
N PRO A 251 -1.15 -8.55 17.60
CA PRO A 251 -2.60 -8.39 17.61
C PRO A 251 -3.16 -8.45 19.03
N ILE A 252 -3.86 -7.40 19.46
CA ILE A 252 -4.53 -7.33 20.76
C ILE A 252 -5.88 -8.03 20.59
N LEU A 253 -5.96 -9.27 21.04
CA LEU A 253 -7.13 -10.12 20.95
C LEU A 253 -7.51 -10.63 22.33
N SER A 254 -8.81 -10.84 22.52
CA SER A 254 -9.32 -11.56 23.68
C SER A 254 -8.82 -13.00 23.69
N ASP A 255 -8.59 -13.55 24.87
CA ASP A 255 -8.22 -14.97 24.99
C ASP A 255 -9.45 -15.86 24.79
N GLU A 256 -10.64 -15.32 25.03
CA GLU A 256 -11.93 -15.97 24.82
C GLU A 256 -12.64 -15.41 23.58
N TYR A 257 -13.49 -16.21 22.97
CA TYR A 257 -14.37 -15.78 21.87
C TYR A 257 -15.61 -16.67 21.83
N LEU A 258 -16.69 -16.12 21.25
CA LEU A 258 -17.96 -16.84 21.14
C LEU A 258 -17.76 -18.15 20.37
N PRO A 259 -18.24 -19.30 20.88
CA PRO A 259 -18.18 -20.57 20.17
C PRO A 259 -19.13 -20.59 18.96
N LEU A 260 -18.95 -21.58 18.08
CA LEU A 260 -19.93 -21.88 17.03
C LEU A 260 -21.25 -22.30 17.67
N ASP A 261 -22.37 -21.83 17.11
CA ASP A 261 -23.68 -22.42 17.38
C ASP A 261 -23.83 -23.79 16.69
N GLN A 262 -24.92 -24.49 16.99
CA GLN A 262 -25.15 -25.84 16.50
C GLN A 262 -25.29 -25.90 14.97
N ASP A 263 -25.91 -24.89 14.34
CA ASP A 263 -26.13 -24.89 12.89
C ASP A 263 -24.81 -24.65 12.15
N LEU A 264 -24.03 -23.64 12.55
CA LEU A 264 -22.72 -23.36 11.96
C LEU A 264 -21.73 -24.50 12.19
N ALA A 265 -21.75 -25.13 13.38
CA ALA A 265 -20.92 -26.29 13.66
C ALA A 265 -21.28 -27.48 12.75
N GLN A 266 -22.57 -27.75 12.56
CA GLN A 266 -23.03 -28.81 11.64
C GLN A 266 -22.67 -28.48 10.18
N PHE A 267 -22.88 -27.24 9.76
CA PHE A 267 -22.55 -26.77 8.42
C PHE A 267 -21.06 -26.92 8.10
N LEU A 268 -20.18 -26.48 9.01
CA LEU A 268 -18.74 -26.61 8.85
C LEU A 268 -18.29 -28.08 8.92
N SER A 269 -19.00 -28.94 9.64
CA SER A 269 -18.70 -30.37 9.69
C SER A 269 -19.06 -31.09 8.38
N SER A 270 -20.08 -30.62 7.65
CA SER A 270 -20.50 -31.20 6.36
C SER A 270 -19.78 -30.63 5.14
N HIS A 271 -19.08 -29.50 5.29
CA HIS A 271 -18.41 -28.78 4.20
C HIS A 271 -16.93 -28.56 4.53
N ASP A 272 -16.04 -29.33 3.91
CA ASP A 272 -14.59 -29.32 4.17
C ASP A 272 -13.82 -28.19 3.48
N ARG A 273 -14.44 -27.47 2.53
CA ARG A 273 -13.89 -26.31 1.81
C ARG A 273 -14.84 -25.13 1.92
N THR A 274 -15.04 -24.67 3.15
CA THR A 274 -15.92 -23.52 3.44
C THR A 274 -15.17 -22.21 3.34
N ILE A 275 -15.71 -21.26 2.58
CA ILE A 275 -15.28 -19.85 2.62
C ILE A 275 -16.11 -19.08 3.65
N TYR A 276 -15.45 -18.28 4.48
CA TYR A 276 -16.11 -17.28 5.31
C TYR A 276 -16.05 -15.91 4.64
N VAL A 277 -17.14 -15.14 4.68
CA VAL A 277 -17.26 -13.83 4.04
C VAL A 277 -17.80 -12.83 5.06
N CYS A 278 -17.06 -11.75 5.30
CA CYS A 278 -17.47 -10.66 6.19
C CYS A 278 -16.87 -9.32 5.76
N LEU A 279 -17.73 -8.40 5.31
CA LEU A 279 -17.32 -7.06 4.87
C LEU A 279 -17.40 -6.00 5.99
N GLY A 280 -17.56 -6.44 7.24
CA GLY A 280 -17.68 -5.57 8.41
C GLY A 280 -19.08 -4.98 8.58
N THR A 281 -19.22 -4.09 9.56
CA THR A 281 -20.49 -3.49 9.98
C THR A 281 -20.93 -2.30 9.12
N HIS A 282 -19.98 -1.65 8.45
CA HIS A 282 -20.19 -0.34 7.82
C HIS A 282 -20.17 -0.37 6.29
N VAL A 283 -19.80 -1.48 5.67
CA VAL A 283 -19.84 -1.62 4.21
C VAL A 283 -21.25 -1.99 3.77
N ASN A 284 -22.01 -1.00 3.30
CA ASN A 284 -23.33 -1.20 2.72
C ASN A 284 -23.24 -1.27 1.19
N LEU A 285 -23.42 -2.46 0.62
CA LEU A 285 -23.33 -2.68 -0.83
C LEU A 285 -24.71 -2.58 -1.49
N PRO A 286 -24.83 -1.88 -2.63
CA PRO A 286 -26.07 -1.92 -3.42
C PRO A 286 -26.28 -3.31 -4.02
N GLY A 287 -27.53 -3.62 -4.39
CA GLY A 287 -27.92 -4.96 -4.88
C GLY A 287 -27.08 -5.47 -6.05
N GLU A 288 -26.72 -4.61 -7.00
CA GLU A 288 -25.86 -4.97 -8.14
C GLU A 288 -24.45 -5.39 -7.71
N GLU A 289 -23.90 -4.80 -6.65
CA GLU A 289 -22.57 -5.18 -6.14
C GLU A 289 -22.67 -6.48 -5.33
N LEU A 290 -23.70 -6.65 -4.50
CA LEU A 290 -23.97 -7.91 -3.78
C LEU A 290 -24.12 -9.09 -4.74
N GLU A 291 -24.80 -8.87 -5.87
CA GLU A 291 -24.99 -9.88 -6.92
C GLU A 291 -23.65 -10.34 -7.51
N LYS A 292 -22.67 -9.44 -7.68
CA LYS A 292 -21.34 -9.85 -8.17
C LYS A 292 -20.64 -10.83 -7.24
N TYR A 293 -20.72 -10.59 -5.92
CA TYR A 293 -20.18 -11.51 -4.92
C TYR A 293 -20.88 -12.86 -4.96
N LEU A 294 -22.21 -12.85 -4.94
CA LEU A 294 -23.00 -14.09 -5.01
C LEU A 294 -22.66 -14.91 -6.25
N LEU A 295 -22.62 -14.28 -7.43
CA LEU A 295 -22.26 -14.95 -8.68
C LEU A 295 -20.82 -15.48 -8.66
N GLY A 296 -19.89 -14.77 -8.03
CA GLY A 296 -18.52 -15.24 -7.84
C GLY A 296 -18.44 -16.49 -6.96
N PHE A 297 -19.24 -16.56 -5.90
CA PHE A 297 -19.33 -17.75 -5.04
C PHE A 297 -20.01 -18.92 -5.74
N ILE A 298 -21.05 -18.66 -6.54
CA ILE A 298 -21.71 -19.68 -7.36
C ILE A 298 -20.72 -20.26 -8.38
N GLN A 299 -19.94 -19.41 -9.06
CA GLN A 299 -18.88 -19.88 -9.97
C GLN A 299 -17.85 -20.73 -9.26
N ALA A 300 -17.42 -20.34 -8.05
CA ALA A 300 -16.46 -21.12 -7.27
C ALA A 300 -17.02 -22.47 -6.76
N LEU A 301 -18.34 -22.55 -6.51
CA LEU A 301 -19.03 -23.81 -6.22
C LEU A 301 -19.10 -24.71 -7.46
N ASP A 302 -19.47 -24.15 -8.62
CA ASP A 302 -19.56 -24.87 -9.89
C ASP A 302 -18.18 -25.41 -10.36
N GLU A 303 -17.11 -24.69 -10.02
CA GLU A 303 -15.72 -25.09 -10.28
C GLU A 303 -15.15 -26.07 -9.22
N ASP A 304 -15.95 -26.47 -8.21
CA ASP A 304 -15.55 -27.33 -7.07
C ASP A 304 -14.35 -26.79 -6.26
N SER A 305 -14.07 -25.49 -6.36
CA SER A 305 -13.02 -24.83 -5.57
C SER A 305 -13.42 -24.72 -4.09
N ILE A 306 -14.72 -24.59 -3.83
CA ILE A 306 -15.33 -24.57 -2.50
C ILE A 306 -16.60 -25.42 -2.51
N ASN A 307 -17.09 -25.81 -1.33
CA ASN A 307 -18.38 -26.49 -1.20
C ASN A 307 -19.33 -25.88 -0.16
N GLY A 308 -18.89 -24.85 0.57
CA GLY A 308 -19.72 -24.13 1.54
C GLY A 308 -19.37 -22.64 1.60
N VAL A 309 -20.38 -21.80 1.83
CA VAL A 309 -20.23 -20.35 1.98
C VAL A 309 -20.94 -19.91 3.26
N ILE A 310 -20.19 -19.32 4.20
CA ILE A 310 -20.77 -18.60 5.33
C ILE A 310 -20.55 -17.11 5.09
N TRP A 311 -21.62 -16.36 4.82
CA TRP A 311 -21.55 -14.93 4.55
C TRP A 311 -22.30 -14.14 5.60
N SER A 312 -21.57 -13.54 6.55
CA SER A 312 -22.18 -12.66 7.55
C SER A 312 -22.57 -11.33 6.91
N ILE A 313 -23.87 -11.03 6.88
CA ILE A 313 -24.42 -9.82 6.28
C ILE A 313 -25.36 -9.15 7.29
N PRO A 314 -25.02 -7.94 7.78
CA PRO A 314 -25.89 -7.19 8.68
C PRO A 314 -27.27 -6.90 8.08
N GLN A 315 -28.26 -6.64 8.92
CA GLN A 315 -29.66 -6.50 8.51
C GLN A 315 -29.88 -5.51 7.35
N LYS A 316 -29.20 -4.36 7.39
CA LYS A 316 -29.40 -3.29 6.41
C LYS A 316 -28.92 -3.67 4.99
N PRO A 317 -27.68 -4.13 4.77
CA PRO A 317 -27.26 -4.62 3.45
C PRO A 317 -28.12 -5.78 2.92
N ARG A 318 -28.68 -6.65 3.77
CA ARG A 318 -29.60 -7.71 3.32
C ARG A 318 -30.81 -7.17 2.59
N ALA A 319 -31.31 -6.00 2.99
CA ALA A 319 -32.47 -5.38 2.36
C ALA A 319 -32.20 -4.93 0.90
N ASN A 320 -30.94 -4.89 0.48
CA ASN A 320 -30.56 -4.53 -0.89
C ASN A 320 -30.62 -5.72 -1.87
N PHE A 321 -30.83 -6.95 -1.39
CA PHE A 321 -31.03 -8.10 -2.26
C PHE A 321 -32.38 -8.04 -2.98
N ASP A 322 -32.39 -8.40 -4.26
CA ASP A 322 -33.63 -8.61 -5.00
C ASP A 322 -34.18 -10.01 -4.71
N ILE A 323 -35.16 -10.09 -3.81
CA ILE A 323 -35.77 -11.34 -3.33
C ILE A 323 -36.44 -12.18 -4.43
N LEU A 324 -36.74 -11.57 -5.59
CA LEU A 324 -37.37 -12.25 -6.72
C LEU A 324 -36.36 -12.97 -7.62
N LYS A 325 -35.07 -12.73 -7.43
CA LYS A 325 -34.03 -13.37 -8.24
C LYS A 325 -33.76 -14.80 -7.79
N SER A 326 -33.44 -15.63 -8.79
CA SER A 326 -32.92 -16.97 -8.60
C SER A 326 -31.82 -17.24 -9.62
N TYR A 327 -30.86 -18.08 -9.23
CA TYR A 327 -29.69 -18.42 -10.01
C TYR A 327 -29.61 -19.94 -10.14
N SER A 328 -29.14 -20.45 -11.27
CA SER A 328 -28.98 -21.89 -11.50
C SER A 328 -27.53 -22.30 -11.26
N LEU A 329 -27.33 -23.44 -10.60
CA LEU A 329 -26.03 -24.10 -10.50
C LEU A 329 -25.83 -25.09 -11.65
N SER A 330 -24.58 -25.48 -11.87
CA SER A 330 -24.18 -26.49 -12.85
C SER A 330 -24.78 -27.88 -12.61
N ASP A 331 -25.12 -28.23 -11.37
CA ASP A 331 -25.76 -29.50 -10.98
C ASP A 331 -27.28 -29.53 -11.26
N GLY A 332 -27.84 -28.43 -11.78
CA GLY A 332 -29.26 -28.27 -12.09
C GLY A 332 -30.12 -27.80 -10.92
N SER A 333 -29.54 -27.60 -9.72
CA SER A 333 -30.22 -26.96 -8.60
C SER A 333 -30.36 -25.45 -8.82
N SER A 334 -31.26 -24.79 -8.08
CA SER A 334 -31.42 -23.33 -8.13
C SER A 334 -31.31 -22.70 -6.75
N ILE A 335 -30.56 -21.61 -6.67
CA ILE A 335 -30.46 -20.72 -5.52
C ILE A 335 -31.51 -19.62 -5.66
N SER A 336 -32.49 -19.61 -4.77
CA SER A 336 -33.37 -18.46 -4.56
C SER A 336 -32.77 -17.53 -3.51
N ILE A 337 -32.81 -16.22 -3.75
CA ILE A 337 -32.39 -15.22 -2.75
C ILE A 337 -33.20 -15.35 -1.46
N THR A 338 -34.49 -15.67 -1.56
CA THR A 338 -35.35 -15.86 -0.39
C THR A 338 -34.86 -17.03 0.48
N ASP A 339 -34.43 -18.13 -0.15
CA ASP A 339 -33.91 -19.30 0.57
C ASP A 339 -32.55 -19.00 1.23
N LEU A 340 -31.68 -18.24 0.56
CA LEU A 340 -30.42 -17.78 1.15
C LEU A 340 -30.65 -16.92 2.39
N LEU A 341 -31.58 -15.96 2.32
CA LEU A 341 -31.86 -15.03 3.42
C LEU A 341 -32.53 -15.71 4.62
N ASN A 342 -33.16 -16.87 4.40
CA ASN A 342 -33.78 -17.72 5.41
C ASN A 342 -32.85 -18.85 5.90
N ASP A 343 -31.59 -18.87 5.47
CA ASP A 343 -30.58 -19.89 5.83
C ASP A 343 -31.00 -21.34 5.49
N SER A 344 -31.82 -21.54 4.47
CA SER A 344 -32.36 -22.86 4.11
C SER A 344 -31.57 -23.59 3.02
N HIS A 345 -30.58 -22.95 2.40
CA HIS A 345 -29.81 -23.52 1.30
C HIS A 345 -28.70 -24.46 1.79
N PRO A 346 -28.43 -25.62 1.14
CA PRO A 346 -27.43 -26.58 1.60
C PRO A 346 -26.00 -26.02 1.63
N HIS A 347 -25.61 -25.22 0.64
CA HIS A 347 -24.23 -24.70 0.50
C HIS A 347 -24.02 -23.28 1.04
N PHE A 348 -25.06 -22.65 1.59
CA PHE A 348 -24.97 -21.26 2.06
C PHE A 348 -25.53 -21.10 3.47
N ARG A 349 -24.87 -20.25 4.25
CA ARG A 349 -25.38 -19.63 5.47
C ARG A 349 -25.14 -18.14 5.39
N LEU A 350 -26.20 -17.35 5.54
CA LEU A 350 -26.14 -15.90 5.61
C LEU A 350 -26.62 -15.45 6.98
N PRO A 351 -25.86 -15.65 8.08
CA PRO A 351 -26.28 -15.13 9.37
C PRO A 351 -26.14 -13.60 9.45
N ILE A 352 -26.98 -12.95 10.27
CA ILE A 352 -26.85 -11.50 10.55
C ILE A 352 -25.54 -11.21 11.29
N PHE A 353 -25.21 -12.07 12.25
CA PHE A 353 -23.99 -12.04 13.04
C PHE A 353 -23.38 -13.45 13.08
N ALA A 354 -22.06 -13.54 12.95
CA ALA A 354 -21.36 -14.81 13.02
C ALA A 354 -20.20 -14.72 14.03
N PRO A 355 -19.91 -15.78 14.81
CA PRO A 355 -18.74 -15.84 15.68
C PRO A 355 -17.45 -15.98 14.85
N GLN A 356 -17.00 -14.86 14.26
CA GLN A 356 -15.91 -14.79 13.27
C GLN A 356 -14.67 -15.58 13.70
N ARG A 357 -14.16 -15.37 14.92
CA ARG A 357 -12.98 -16.09 15.42
C ARG A 357 -13.16 -17.59 15.52
N ALA A 358 -14.36 -18.08 15.84
CA ALA A 358 -14.61 -19.52 15.90
C ALA A 358 -14.71 -20.15 14.50
N ILE A 359 -15.23 -19.41 13.53
CA ILE A 359 -15.26 -19.84 12.12
C ILE A 359 -13.83 -19.87 11.58
N LEU A 360 -13.05 -18.80 11.74
CA LEU A 360 -11.66 -18.74 11.28
C LEU A 360 -10.76 -19.81 11.93
N ALA A 361 -11.04 -20.17 13.19
CA ALA A 361 -10.31 -21.24 13.89
C ALA A 361 -10.67 -22.66 13.40
N HIS A 362 -11.76 -22.83 12.65
CA HIS A 362 -12.24 -24.14 12.24
C HIS A 362 -11.42 -24.66 11.04
N PRO A 363 -10.95 -25.93 11.06
CA PRO A 363 -10.07 -26.47 10.01
C PRO A 363 -10.69 -26.51 8.61
N ASN A 364 -12.03 -26.56 8.53
CA ASN A 364 -12.76 -26.58 7.27
C ASN A 364 -13.05 -25.18 6.71
N THR A 365 -12.67 -24.11 7.44
CA THR A 365 -12.69 -22.75 6.90
C THR A 365 -11.37 -22.51 6.17
N VAL A 366 -11.41 -22.65 4.85
CA VAL A 366 -10.21 -22.66 3.99
C VAL A 366 -9.82 -21.28 3.50
N LEU A 367 -10.73 -20.31 3.55
CA LEU A 367 -10.51 -18.97 3.03
C LEU A 367 -11.41 -17.94 3.73
N PHE A 368 -10.87 -16.75 3.97
CA PHE A 368 -11.63 -15.61 4.45
C PHE A 368 -11.68 -14.49 3.40
N LEU A 369 -12.87 -14.16 2.90
CA LEU A 369 -13.08 -12.93 2.13
C LEU A 369 -13.49 -11.80 3.07
N THR A 370 -12.68 -10.75 3.12
CA THR A 370 -12.86 -9.63 4.05
C THR A 370 -12.68 -8.28 3.39
N HIS A 371 -13.32 -7.27 3.95
CA HIS A 371 -13.01 -5.87 3.65
C HIS A 371 -11.61 -5.43 4.14
N GLY A 372 -10.93 -6.20 5.00
CA GLY A 372 -9.57 -5.89 5.45
C GLY A 372 -9.47 -4.89 6.61
N GLY A 373 -10.53 -4.70 7.40
CA GLY A 373 -10.43 -3.89 8.63
C GLY A 373 -9.38 -4.44 9.62
N GLY A 374 -8.78 -3.57 10.43
CA GLY A 374 -7.67 -3.92 11.33
C GLY A 374 -7.91 -5.16 12.20
N SER A 375 -9.10 -5.32 12.80
CA SER A 375 -9.44 -6.51 13.60
C SER A 375 -9.49 -7.78 12.74
N SER A 376 -10.17 -7.75 11.58
CA SER A 376 -10.24 -8.89 10.65
C SER A 376 -8.86 -9.30 10.15
N ALA A 377 -7.99 -8.34 9.83
CA ALA A 377 -6.61 -8.61 9.43
C ALA A 377 -5.79 -9.28 10.55
N ASN A 378 -5.96 -8.83 11.79
CA ASN A 378 -5.30 -9.45 12.94
C ASN A 378 -5.84 -10.86 13.23
N GLU A 379 -7.16 -11.06 13.19
CA GLU A 379 -7.80 -12.36 13.47
C GLU A 379 -7.47 -13.42 12.43
N THR A 380 -7.47 -13.07 11.13
CA THR A 380 -7.12 -14.03 10.06
C THR A 380 -5.67 -14.48 10.18
N LEU A 381 -4.76 -13.56 10.50
CA LEU A 381 -3.36 -13.90 10.73
C LEU A 381 -3.19 -14.75 11.99
N PHE A 382 -3.90 -14.42 13.08
CA PHE A 382 -3.82 -15.19 14.32
C PHE A 382 -4.31 -16.64 14.14
N HIS A 383 -5.40 -16.84 13.42
CA HIS A 383 -5.96 -18.18 13.19
C HIS A 383 -5.29 -18.93 12.04
N GLY A 384 -4.53 -18.25 11.18
CA GLY A 384 -3.84 -18.87 10.06
C GLY A 384 -4.80 -19.23 8.93
N THR A 385 -5.77 -18.37 8.64
CA THR A 385 -6.68 -18.51 7.50
C THR A 385 -6.17 -17.65 6.33
N PRO A 386 -5.99 -18.21 5.12
CA PRO A 386 -5.73 -17.44 3.91
C PRO A 386 -6.81 -16.39 3.66
N VAL A 387 -6.48 -15.31 2.95
CA VAL A 387 -7.39 -14.15 2.85
C VAL A 387 -7.53 -13.57 1.43
N ILE A 388 -8.75 -13.20 1.05
CA ILE A 388 -9.02 -12.25 -0.04
C ILE A 388 -9.46 -10.94 0.60
N ALA A 389 -8.66 -9.89 0.43
CA ALA A 389 -8.92 -8.57 0.99
C ALA A 389 -9.45 -7.59 -0.08
N ILE A 390 -10.57 -6.94 0.22
CA ILE A 390 -11.19 -5.94 -0.66
C ILE A 390 -11.38 -4.65 0.13
N GLY A 391 -10.37 -3.78 0.10
CA GLY A 391 -10.41 -2.53 0.84
C GLY A 391 -11.42 -1.54 0.26
N TYR A 392 -12.38 -1.09 1.08
CA TYR A 392 -13.37 -0.10 0.66
C TYR A 392 -12.95 1.32 0.99
N PHE A 393 -12.41 1.54 2.19
CA PHE A 393 -12.02 2.86 2.69
C PHE A 393 -11.05 2.77 3.89
N PHE A 394 -10.43 3.90 4.25
CA PHE A 394 -9.57 4.05 5.43
C PHE A 394 -8.41 3.01 5.49
N ASP A 395 -8.19 2.43 6.67
CA ASP A 395 -7.15 1.45 6.97
C ASP A 395 -7.27 0.17 6.15
N GLN A 396 -8.48 -0.18 5.69
CA GLN A 396 -8.75 -1.37 4.90
C GLN A 396 -7.91 -1.46 3.63
N LEU A 397 -7.66 -0.32 2.98
CA LEU A 397 -6.83 -0.26 1.76
C LEU A 397 -5.38 -0.65 2.08
N CYS A 398 -4.85 -0.14 3.18
CA CYS A 398 -3.50 -0.47 3.65
C CYS A 398 -3.39 -1.92 4.09
N ASN A 399 -4.33 -2.39 4.89
CA ASN A 399 -4.32 -3.75 5.37
C ASN A 399 -4.44 -4.74 4.21
N SER A 400 -5.23 -4.44 3.17
CA SER A 400 -5.29 -5.26 1.96
C SER A 400 -3.94 -5.37 1.28
N ALA A 401 -3.23 -4.24 1.11
CA ALA A 401 -1.88 -4.23 0.55
C ALA A 401 -0.86 -4.99 1.43
N ARG A 402 -0.96 -4.84 2.76
CA ARG A 402 -0.11 -5.53 3.74
C ARG A 402 -0.31 -7.04 3.77
N LEU A 403 -1.57 -7.50 3.76
CA LEU A 403 -1.90 -8.93 3.70
C LEU A 403 -1.37 -9.56 2.40
N LYS A 404 -1.53 -8.87 1.26
CA LYS A 404 -0.92 -9.28 -0.01
C LYS A 404 0.61 -9.33 0.07
N ALA A 405 1.25 -8.27 0.60
CA ALA A 405 2.70 -8.21 0.72
C ALA A 405 3.27 -9.26 1.69
N ALA A 406 2.51 -9.65 2.72
CA ALA A 406 2.87 -10.74 3.62
C ALA A 406 2.78 -12.14 2.96
N GLY A 407 2.17 -12.23 1.76
CA GLY A 407 1.99 -13.46 1.00
C GLY A 407 0.91 -14.38 1.57
N VAL A 408 0.01 -13.86 2.41
CA VAL A 408 -1.04 -14.67 3.07
C VAL A 408 -2.36 -14.69 2.28
N GLY A 409 -2.38 -14.03 1.12
CA GLY A 409 -3.61 -13.82 0.39
C GLY A 409 -3.49 -12.84 -0.77
N MET A 410 -4.64 -12.52 -1.35
CA MET A 410 -4.77 -11.60 -2.49
C MET A 410 -5.53 -10.34 -2.11
N SER A 411 -5.32 -9.28 -2.87
CA SER A 411 -6.09 -8.03 -2.77
C SER A 411 -6.82 -7.79 -4.09
N LEU A 412 -8.13 -7.58 -4.03
CA LEU A 412 -8.95 -7.22 -5.21
C LEU A 412 -9.33 -5.74 -5.14
N ASP A 413 -9.37 -5.07 -6.30
CA ASP A 413 -9.82 -3.68 -6.41
C ASP A 413 -11.35 -3.65 -6.58
N LYS A 414 -12.04 -2.99 -5.64
CA LYS A 414 -13.49 -2.79 -5.69
C LYS A 414 -14.00 -2.16 -6.99
N SER A 415 -13.15 -1.38 -7.68
CA SER A 415 -13.53 -0.65 -8.91
C SER A 415 -13.66 -1.56 -10.13
N TYR A 416 -12.99 -2.71 -10.12
CA TYR A 416 -12.91 -3.64 -11.25
C TYR A 416 -13.40 -5.04 -10.87
N LEU A 417 -14.15 -5.14 -9.77
CA LEU A 417 -14.63 -6.40 -9.24
C LEU A 417 -15.67 -7.02 -10.18
N THR A 418 -15.44 -8.27 -10.54
CA THR A 418 -16.34 -9.10 -11.35
C THR A 418 -16.54 -10.47 -10.69
N PRO A 419 -17.65 -11.18 -10.95
CA PRO A 419 -17.84 -12.55 -10.45
C PRO A 419 -16.63 -13.44 -10.70
N SER A 420 -16.10 -13.42 -11.92
CA SER A 420 -14.97 -14.25 -12.32
C SER A 420 -13.65 -13.86 -11.68
N SER A 421 -13.44 -12.57 -11.35
CA SER A 421 -12.27 -12.17 -10.55
C SER A 421 -12.33 -12.70 -9.11
N ILE A 422 -13.53 -12.87 -8.55
CA ILE A 422 -13.72 -13.46 -7.21
C ILE A 422 -13.48 -14.96 -7.28
N SER A 423 -14.13 -15.67 -8.22
CA SER A 423 -13.95 -17.13 -8.36
C SER A 423 -12.50 -17.51 -8.67
N SER A 424 -11.84 -16.78 -9.57
CA SER A 424 -10.44 -17.02 -9.92
C SER A 424 -9.50 -16.81 -8.72
N ALA A 425 -9.73 -15.76 -7.92
CA ALA A 425 -8.93 -15.52 -6.72
C ALA A 425 -9.16 -16.58 -5.64
N ILE A 426 -10.38 -17.11 -5.52
CA ILE A 426 -10.67 -18.26 -4.65
C ILE A 426 -9.88 -19.47 -5.14
N ALA A 427 -10.00 -19.83 -6.42
CA ALA A 427 -9.30 -20.97 -7.01
C ALA A 427 -7.77 -20.87 -6.87
N GLU A 428 -7.18 -19.69 -7.10
CA GLU A 428 -5.73 -19.47 -7.00
C GLU A 428 -5.21 -19.74 -5.58
N ILE A 429 -5.87 -19.21 -4.55
CA ILE A 429 -5.45 -19.40 -3.16
C ILE A 429 -5.70 -20.84 -2.67
N ILE A 430 -6.79 -21.47 -3.11
CA ILE A 430 -7.13 -22.83 -2.70
C ILE A 430 -6.23 -23.86 -3.38
N ASN A 431 -5.92 -23.67 -4.67
CA ASN A 431 -5.04 -24.59 -5.41
C ASN A 431 -3.59 -24.49 -4.92
N ASP A 432 -3.12 -23.27 -4.61
CA ASP A 432 -1.79 -22.98 -4.04
C ASP A 432 -0.68 -23.83 -4.69
N GLU A 433 -0.58 -23.78 -6.04
CA GLU A 433 0.21 -24.74 -6.83
C GLU A 433 1.69 -24.84 -6.39
N ASP A 434 2.27 -23.74 -5.91
CA ASP A 434 3.65 -23.67 -5.43
C ASP A 434 3.78 -23.78 -3.89
N GLY A 435 2.67 -23.89 -3.17
CA GLY A 435 2.59 -23.98 -1.71
C GLY A 435 2.95 -22.69 -0.98
N SER A 436 3.06 -21.56 -1.69
CA SER A 436 3.55 -20.30 -1.12
C SER A 436 2.54 -19.65 -0.18
N PHE A 437 1.23 -19.74 -0.44
CA PHE A 437 0.21 -19.22 0.46
C PHE A 437 0.21 -19.99 1.77
N ALA A 438 0.15 -21.33 1.72
CA ALA A 438 0.15 -22.17 2.92
C ALA A 438 1.40 -21.94 3.79
N MET A 439 2.58 -21.83 3.15
CA MET A 439 3.83 -21.53 3.85
C MET A 439 3.78 -20.16 4.56
N ASN A 440 3.35 -19.11 3.86
CA ASN A 440 3.32 -17.76 4.41
C ASN A 440 2.24 -17.59 5.48
N VAL A 441 1.08 -18.22 5.31
CA VAL A 441 0.01 -18.25 6.30
C VAL A 441 0.50 -18.90 7.59
N ARG A 442 1.16 -20.08 7.52
CA ARG A 442 1.74 -20.72 8.70
C ARG A 442 2.83 -19.87 9.36
N ARG A 443 3.70 -19.23 8.55
CA ARG A 443 4.74 -18.31 9.05
C ARG A 443 4.12 -17.15 9.83
N MET A 444 3.12 -16.49 9.24
CA MET A 444 2.48 -15.34 9.85
C MET A 444 1.58 -15.70 11.04
N GLN A 445 0.96 -16.88 11.05
CA GLN A 445 0.25 -17.42 12.20
C GLN A 445 1.14 -17.55 13.42
N GLY A 446 2.32 -18.17 13.26
CA GLY A 446 3.29 -18.28 14.35
C GLY A 446 3.75 -16.91 14.87
N ILE A 447 3.99 -15.95 13.98
CA ILE A 447 4.37 -14.59 14.37
C ILE A 447 3.22 -13.88 15.10
N ALA A 448 2.00 -13.93 14.57
CA ALA A 448 0.82 -13.31 15.18
C ALA A 448 0.54 -13.89 16.59
N ALA A 449 0.62 -15.21 16.75
CA ALA A 449 0.42 -15.89 18.04
C ALA A 449 1.49 -15.54 19.10
N LEU A 450 2.75 -15.29 18.68
CA LEU A 450 3.78 -14.80 19.58
C LEU A 450 3.54 -13.35 19.98
N ASN A 451 3.15 -12.52 19.02
CA ASN A 451 2.94 -11.10 19.26
C ASN A 451 1.63 -10.80 20.01
N SER A 452 0.62 -11.67 19.96
CA SER A 452 -0.65 -11.45 20.69
C SER A 452 -0.47 -11.33 22.21
N LYS A 453 0.60 -11.94 22.75
CA LYS A 453 1.00 -11.86 24.16
C LYS A 453 1.51 -10.46 24.54
N ARG A 454 1.79 -9.58 23.58
CA ARG A 454 2.31 -8.23 23.83
C ARG A 454 1.26 -7.26 24.38
N LYS A 455 -0.01 -7.68 24.55
CA LYS A 455 -0.92 -6.96 25.45
C LYS A 455 -0.38 -6.85 26.88
N HIS A 456 0.46 -7.80 27.32
CA HIS A 456 1.22 -7.68 28.57
C HIS A 456 2.36 -6.66 28.49
N LEU A 457 3.07 -6.59 27.36
CA LEU A 457 4.08 -5.55 27.12
C LEU A 457 3.44 -4.15 27.11
N ALA A 458 2.24 -4.01 26.56
CA ALA A 458 1.47 -2.77 26.64
C ALA A 458 1.23 -2.35 28.09
N ALA A 459 0.80 -3.28 28.95
CA ALA A 459 0.65 -3.03 30.39
C ALA A 459 1.98 -2.69 31.07
N ASP A 460 3.08 -3.39 30.74
CA ASP A 460 4.42 -3.10 31.26
C ASP A 460 4.86 -1.67 30.93
N LEU A 461 4.69 -1.24 29.69
CA LEU A 461 5.03 0.13 29.24
C LEU A 461 4.15 1.19 29.90
N ILE A 462 2.87 0.89 30.13
CA ILE A 462 1.95 1.79 30.84
C ILE A 462 2.39 1.95 32.31
N GLU A 463 2.68 0.85 33.00
CA GLU A 463 3.18 0.86 34.39
C GLU A 463 4.53 1.57 34.50
N GLU A 464 5.43 1.34 33.54
CA GLU A 464 6.73 2.01 33.46
C GLU A 464 6.57 3.54 33.33
N VAL A 465 5.67 4.02 32.46
CA VAL A 465 5.38 5.45 32.32
C VAL A 465 4.73 6.03 33.59
N MET A 466 3.83 5.29 34.24
CA MET A 466 3.21 5.73 35.50
C MET A 466 4.25 5.88 36.62
N ILE A 467 5.12 4.88 36.80
CA ILE A 467 6.18 4.89 37.83
C ILE A 467 7.15 6.04 37.58
N ASP A 468 7.60 6.22 36.34
CA ASP A 468 8.49 7.33 36.00
C ASP A 468 7.81 8.67 36.29
N GLN A 469 6.55 8.86 35.86
CA GLN A 469 5.81 10.09 36.11
C GLN A 469 5.71 10.44 37.60
N GLU A 470 5.45 9.49 38.47
CA GLU A 470 5.33 9.74 39.91
C GLU A 470 6.65 10.10 40.57
N LEU A 471 7.75 9.47 40.15
CA LEU A 471 9.06 9.57 40.79
C LEU A 471 9.99 10.59 40.11
N ARG A 472 9.60 11.09 38.93
CA ARG A 472 10.34 12.10 38.16
C ARG A 472 10.20 13.50 38.74
N PHE A 473 9.16 13.77 39.53
CA PHE A 473 8.90 15.08 40.12
C PHE A 473 9.12 15.10 41.64
N LYS A 474 9.60 16.22 42.16
CA LYS A 474 9.63 16.51 43.60
C LYS A 474 9.21 17.95 43.84
N ASN A 475 8.13 18.14 44.59
CA ASN A 475 7.52 19.47 44.82
C ASN A 475 7.25 20.20 43.49
N ASP A 476 6.66 19.48 42.53
CA ASP A 476 6.34 19.97 41.17
C ASP A 476 7.55 20.37 40.30
N VAL A 477 8.77 20.10 40.77
CA VAL A 477 10.00 20.28 39.98
C VAL A 477 10.41 18.96 39.34
N GLU A 478 10.53 18.96 38.02
CA GLU A 478 11.07 17.84 37.26
C GLU A 478 12.56 17.62 37.58
N LEU A 479 12.90 16.43 38.08
CA LEU A 479 14.27 16.10 38.51
C LEU A 479 15.14 15.53 37.38
N ARG A 480 14.51 14.96 36.36
CA ARG A 480 15.15 14.28 35.22
C ARG A 480 14.14 14.20 34.06
N PRO A 481 14.56 14.09 32.80
CA PRO A 481 13.63 13.82 31.72
C PRO A 481 13.04 12.40 31.82
N MET A 482 11.88 12.18 31.20
CA MET A 482 11.29 10.85 31.08
C MET A 482 12.24 9.91 30.36
N HIS A 483 12.49 8.72 30.91
CA HIS A 483 13.54 7.83 30.41
C HIS A 483 13.24 7.23 29.03
N LEU A 484 11.96 7.11 28.64
CA LEU A 484 11.56 6.69 27.29
C LEU A 484 11.66 7.82 26.26
N GLN A 485 11.90 9.06 26.69
CA GLN A 485 12.10 10.18 25.77
C GLN A 485 13.56 10.26 25.29
N THR A 486 13.76 10.23 23.98
CA THR A 486 15.05 10.51 23.34
C THR A 486 15.38 12.01 23.40
N ALA A 487 16.68 12.34 23.34
CA ALA A 487 17.16 13.71 23.45
C ALA A 487 16.55 14.66 22.41
N ASP A 488 16.33 14.20 21.18
CA ASP A 488 15.67 15.00 20.13
C ASP A 488 14.20 15.29 20.45
N MET A 489 13.49 14.37 21.13
CA MET A 489 12.13 14.61 21.64
C MET A 489 12.10 15.65 22.77
N GLN A 490 13.18 15.75 23.55
CA GLN A 490 13.34 16.73 24.63
C GLN A 490 13.74 18.11 24.09
N THR A 491 14.63 18.19 23.11
CA THR A 491 15.13 19.48 22.58
C THR A 491 14.08 20.31 21.86
N THR A 492 12.98 19.69 21.42
CA THR A 492 11.87 20.38 20.77
C THR A 492 10.93 21.09 21.74
N SER A 493 10.94 20.74 23.03
CA SER A 493 10.13 21.42 24.06
C SER A 493 10.76 22.72 24.58
N HIS A 494 12.07 22.90 24.41
CA HIS A 494 12.80 24.09 24.87
C HIS A 494 12.60 25.35 24.00
N ASN A 495 11.86 25.25 22.89
CA ASN A 495 11.49 26.39 22.04
C ASN A 495 10.08 26.94 22.29
N THR A 496 9.36 26.43 23.29
CA THR A 496 8.13 27.07 23.79
C THR A 496 8.33 27.51 25.22
N ASN A 497 8.67 28.78 25.41
CA ASN A 497 8.51 29.46 26.69
C ASN A 497 7.04 29.31 27.14
N SER A 498 6.77 28.40 28.08
CA SER A 498 5.62 28.51 28.95
C SER A 498 5.93 29.60 29.99
N PRO A 499 5.05 30.60 30.18
CA PRO A 499 5.22 31.54 31.26
C PRO A 499 4.99 30.79 32.58
N GLN A 500 6.05 30.61 33.36
CA GLN A 500 5.92 30.28 34.77
C GLN A 500 4.98 31.30 35.42
N SER A 501 4.05 30.79 36.21
CA SER A 501 3.17 31.54 37.09
C SER A 501 3.97 32.52 37.96
N GLN A 502 4.06 33.78 37.54
CA GLN A 502 4.46 34.86 38.42
C GLN A 502 3.23 35.28 39.22
N CYS A 503 3.14 34.80 40.47
CA CYS A 503 2.40 35.50 41.50
C CYS A 503 2.95 36.93 41.59
N GLN A 504 2.08 37.89 41.31
CA GLN A 504 2.32 39.31 41.51
C GLN A 504 2.44 39.60 43.00
N GLU A 505 3.57 40.18 43.44
CA GLU A 505 3.59 41.19 44.50
C GLU A 505 4.71 42.22 44.21
N PRO A 506 4.54 43.49 44.66
CA PRO A 506 5.06 44.65 43.94
C PRO A 506 6.51 45.03 44.25
N MET A 507 7.14 45.65 43.25
CA MET A 507 8.46 46.27 43.29
C MET A 507 8.66 47.19 44.51
N VAL A 508 9.78 47.00 45.20
CA VAL A 508 10.47 48.04 45.96
C VAL A 508 11.91 48.12 45.43
N LEU A 509 12.20 49.21 44.73
CA LEU A 509 13.56 49.64 44.37
C LEU A 509 14.26 50.15 45.63
N TYR A 510 15.50 49.74 45.89
CA TYR A 510 16.58 50.62 46.38
C TYR A 510 17.96 50.02 46.11
N GLU A 511 18.85 50.89 45.63
CA GLU A 511 20.25 50.67 45.22
C GLU A 511 21.19 50.37 46.40
N HIS A 512 22.28 49.61 46.17
CA HIS A 512 23.66 50.05 46.46
C HIS A 512 24.76 49.02 46.09
N ALA A 513 25.68 49.46 45.21
CA ALA A 513 27.15 49.45 45.27
C ALA A 513 28.01 48.16 45.45
N CYS A 514 28.80 47.90 44.39
CA CYS A 514 30.26 47.65 44.31
C CYS A 514 31.01 46.68 45.25
N GLY A 515 31.85 45.80 44.65
CA GLY A 515 33.14 45.42 45.25
C GLY A 515 33.82 44.12 44.77
N ASN A 516 34.80 44.28 43.87
CA ASN A 516 36.10 43.56 43.76
C ASN A 516 36.25 42.09 43.26
N SER A 517 36.90 42.00 42.10
CA SER A 517 37.72 40.94 41.46
C SER A 517 38.96 40.45 42.29
N PRO A 518 39.86 39.56 41.79
CA PRO A 518 39.71 38.29 41.03
C PRO A 518 40.69 37.12 41.42
N ALA A 519 40.43 35.93 40.84
CA ALA A 519 41.37 34.90 40.35
C ALA A 519 42.17 34.01 41.35
N PRO A 520 42.86 32.92 40.92
CA PRO A 520 42.74 32.09 39.70
C PRO A 520 42.64 30.57 39.99
N LEU A 521 42.12 29.74 39.07
CA LEU A 521 42.52 28.33 39.00
C LEU A 521 42.63 27.83 37.56
N ARG A 522 43.62 26.97 37.38
CA ARG A 522 44.37 26.67 36.17
C ARG A 522 43.58 25.91 35.09
N SER A 523 43.80 26.39 33.87
CA SER A 523 44.02 25.62 32.64
C SER A 523 44.43 24.15 32.84
N MET A 524 43.56 23.24 32.39
CA MET A 524 44.01 22.05 31.65
C MET A 524 43.54 22.22 30.21
N ALA A 525 44.51 22.26 29.30
CA ALA A 525 44.32 22.39 27.88
C ALA A 525 43.54 21.18 27.33
N ALA A 526 42.31 21.44 26.89
CA ALA A 526 41.63 20.54 25.98
C ALA A 526 42.22 20.73 24.58
N THR A 527 42.87 19.69 24.05
CA THR A 527 43.10 19.55 22.61
C THR A 527 41.75 19.65 21.90
N PRO A 528 41.55 20.58 20.95
CA PRO A 528 40.33 20.60 20.17
C PRO A 528 40.35 19.38 19.23
N ARG A 529 39.49 18.38 19.48
CA ARG A 529 39.14 17.42 18.43
C ARG A 529 38.40 18.21 17.36
N ALA A 530 39.05 18.34 16.21
CA ALA A 530 38.48 18.96 15.03
C ALA A 530 37.19 18.23 14.62
N PHE A 531 36.17 19.04 14.29
CA PHE A 531 35.00 18.57 13.56
C PHE A 531 35.44 17.86 12.27
N SER A 532 35.00 16.62 12.09
CA SER A 532 35.10 15.92 10.81
C SER A 532 34.09 16.56 9.85
N THR A 533 34.57 17.52 9.07
CA THR A 533 33.85 18.05 7.91
C THR A 533 33.90 17.03 6.77
N SER A 534 32.74 16.74 6.19
CA SER A 534 32.58 16.10 4.88
C SER A 534 33.59 16.62 3.85
N PRO A 535 34.14 15.78 2.95
CA PRO A 535 35.01 16.28 1.89
C PRO A 535 34.21 17.13 0.91
N SER A 536 34.53 18.43 0.86
CA SER A 536 34.10 19.34 -0.19
C SER A 536 34.79 19.00 -1.52
N LEU A 537 33.98 18.79 -2.56
CA LEU A 537 34.20 19.24 -3.94
C LEU A 537 35.66 19.19 -4.46
N LEU A 538 36.00 18.13 -5.19
CA LEU A 538 37.07 18.20 -6.18
C LEU A 538 36.60 19.07 -7.36
N LYS A 539 37.08 20.32 -7.37
CA LYS A 539 37.05 21.21 -8.54
C LYS A 539 37.59 20.48 -9.76
N LYS A 540 36.76 20.38 -10.80
CA LYS A 540 37.17 20.05 -12.17
C LYS A 540 38.33 20.96 -12.59
N ARG A 541 39.47 20.34 -12.88
CA ARG A 541 40.63 20.97 -13.50
C ARG A 541 40.23 21.37 -14.94
N LYS A 542 40.37 22.66 -15.23
CA LYS A 542 40.23 23.27 -16.56
C LYS A 542 41.32 22.67 -17.47
N ILE A 543 40.94 21.98 -18.53
CA ILE A 543 41.76 21.81 -19.73
C ILE A 543 41.01 22.50 -20.87
N THR A 544 41.76 23.36 -21.53
CA THR A 544 41.43 24.27 -22.62
C THR A 544 40.87 23.57 -23.85
N ALA A 545 39.97 24.28 -24.53
CA ALA A 545 39.34 23.90 -25.78
C ALA A 545 40.37 23.76 -26.92
N PRO A 546 40.22 22.77 -27.82
CA PRO A 546 40.64 22.92 -29.19
C PRO A 546 39.54 23.68 -29.94
N SER A 547 39.95 24.85 -30.43
CA SER A 547 39.26 25.64 -31.45
C SER A 547 39.00 24.81 -32.71
N ASN A 548 37.74 24.67 -33.08
CA ASN A 548 37.22 24.95 -34.43
C ASN A 548 35.76 24.48 -34.50
N SER A 549 34.86 25.37 -34.10
CA SER A 549 33.47 25.34 -34.55
C SER A 549 33.42 25.77 -36.02
N PRO A 550 32.68 25.06 -36.88
CA PRO A 550 31.86 25.72 -37.86
C PRO A 550 30.42 25.71 -37.37
N ASN A 551 29.92 26.93 -37.21
CA ASN A 551 28.54 27.39 -37.21
C ASN A 551 27.39 26.37 -37.19
N SER A 552 26.49 26.67 -36.26
CA SER A 552 25.07 26.33 -36.23
C SER A 552 24.38 26.51 -37.59
N ALA A 553 24.37 25.44 -38.39
CA ALA A 553 23.40 25.13 -39.43
C ALA A 553 23.90 23.87 -40.16
N ASN A 554 23.81 22.69 -39.53
CA ASN A 554 23.80 21.35 -40.18
C ASN A 554 23.88 20.15 -39.20
N ALA A 555 23.33 20.24 -37.99
CA ALA A 555 23.23 19.10 -37.06
C ALA A 555 21.77 18.72 -36.73
N LYS A 556 20.86 18.91 -37.70
CA LYS A 556 19.55 18.23 -37.78
C LYS A 556 19.56 17.06 -38.78
N ALA A 557 20.74 16.67 -39.24
CA ALA A 557 20.94 15.67 -40.28
C ALA A 557 21.98 14.62 -39.85
N ALA A 558 21.77 13.92 -38.73
CA ALA A 558 22.56 12.72 -38.38
C ALA A 558 21.94 11.79 -37.31
N ALA A 559 20.69 12.01 -36.89
CA ALA A 559 19.95 11.10 -35.97
C ALA A 559 18.52 10.82 -36.46
N GLY A 560 18.32 10.86 -37.79
CA GLY A 560 17.07 10.52 -38.47
C GLY A 560 17.29 9.65 -39.71
N SER A 561 18.43 8.98 -39.79
CA SER A 561 18.86 8.23 -40.98
C SER A 561 19.36 6.83 -40.61
N MET A 562 18.49 6.05 -39.98
CA MET A 562 18.42 4.60 -40.14
C MET A 562 16.95 4.24 -39.86
N ASN A 563 16.31 3.56 -40.81
CA ASN A 563 14.89 3.16 -40.87
C ASN A 563 13.89 4.17 -41.46
N LYS A 564 14.26 4.88 -42.53
CA LYS A 564 13.29 5.51 -43.45
C LYS A 564 13.39 4.99 -44.91
N ALA A 565 14.24 3.99 -45.16
CA ALA A 565 14.59 3.54 -46.51
C ALA A 565 14.44 2.02 -46.74
N GLU A 566 13.72 1.30 -45.89
CA GLU A 566 13.26 -0.07 -46.19
C GLU A 566 11.74 -0.10 -46.07
N PHE A 567 11.07 -0.61 -47.11
CA PHE A 567 9.63 -0.52 -47.42
C PHE A 567 9.17 0.66 -48.30
N ASP A 568 10.05 1.19 -49.14
CA ASP A 568 9.66 2.03 -50.29
C ASP A 568 9.94 1.30 -51.61
N THR A 569 9.48 0.05 -51.73
CA THR A 569 9.42 -0.69 -53.01
C THR A 569 8.23 -1.66 -53.02
N ALA A 570 7.03 -1.11 -53.00
CA ALA A 570 5.86 -1.72 -53.63
C ALA A 570 5.02 -0.57 -54.16
N LYS A 571 4.63 -0.58 -55.43
CA LYS A 571 3.64 0.35 -55.99
C LYS A 571 2.33 0.14 -55.22
N VAL A 572 2.13 0.86 -54.12
CA VAL A 572 0.86 0.87 -53.41
C VAL A 572 -0.13 1.59 -54.33
N PRO A 573 -1.27 0.97 -54.70
CA PRO A 573 -2.30 1.63 -55.50
C PRO A 573 -2.70 2.96 -54.86
N MET A 574 -2.79 4.04 -55.63
CA MET A 574 -3.32 5.30 -55.07
C MET A 574 -4.85 5.16 -54.91
N PRO A 575 -5.44 5.73 -53.85
CA PRO A 575 -6.89 5.76 -53.71
C PRO A 575 -7.54 6.43 -54.92
N ASP A 576 -8.55 5.79 -55.51
CA ASP A 576 -9.29 6.31 -56.66
C ASP A 576 -10.54 7.07 -56.20
N PRO A 577 -10.72 8.35 -56.59
CA PRO A 577 -11.93 9.11 -56.28
C PRO A 577 -13.21 8.53 -56.90
N GLU A 578 -13.13 7.70 -57.95
CA GLU A 578 -14.31 7.04 -58.55
C GLU A 578 -14.83 5.86 -57.71
N ASP A 579 -14.00 5.28 -56.83
CA ASP A 579 -14.40 4.26 -55.86
C ASP A 579 -13.89 4.58 -54.43
N PRO A 580 -14.55 5.52 -53.73
CA PRO A 580 -14.14 5.98 -52.40
C PRO A 580 -14.33 4.94 -51.28
N LEU A 581 -14.84 3.74 -51.59
CA LEU A 581 -14.95 2.61 -50.66
C LEU A 581 -13.88 1.53 -50.90
N ASP A 582 -12.97 1.74 -51.86
CA ASP A 582 -11.81 0.86 -52.06
C ASP A 582 -10.70 1.14 -51.04
N PHE A 583 -10.52 0.19 -50.11
CA PHE A 583 -9.46 0.24 -49.10
C PHE A 583 -8.25 -0.64 -49.44
N THR A 584 -8.16 -1.18 -50.67
CA THR A 584 -7.08 -2.07 -51.11
C THR A 584 -5.70 -1.46 -50.88
N ALA A 585 -5.56 -0.14 -51.10
CA ALA A 585 -4.33 0.60 -50.83
C ALA A 585 -3.91 0.58 -49.35
N VAL A 586 -4.87 0.72 -48.43
CA VAL A 586 -4.62 0.72 -46.98
C VAL A 586 -4.30 -0.68 -46.49
N ILE A 587 -5.04 -1.68 -46.98
CA ILE A 587 -4.82 -3.09 -46.64
C ILE A 587 -3.44 -3.54 -47.15
N ALA A 588 -3.06 -3.16 -48.37
CA ALA A 588 -1.74 -3.44 -48.93
C ALA A 588 -0.61 -2.79 -48.12
N ALA A 589 -0.85 -1.62 -47.51
CA ALA A 589 0.11 -0.96 -46.64
C ALA A 589 0.30 -1.66 -45.28
N TYR A 590 -0.66 -2.48 -44.82
CA TYR A 590 -0.54 -3.24 -43.57
C TYR A 590 0.40 -4.44 -43.70
N ALA A 591 0.38 -5.16 -44.82
CA ALA A 591 1.18 -6.37 -45.04
C ALA A 591 2.70 -6.22 -44.75
N PRO A 592 3.41 -5.20 -45.26
CA PRO A 592 4.83 -5.00 -44.93
C PRO A 592 5.07 -4.62 -43.46
N ILE A 593 4.11 -3.91 -42.84
CA ILE A 593 4.17 -3.54 -41.42
C ILE A 593 4.05 -4.81 -40.56
N ASP A 594 3.08 -5.67 -40.88
CA ASP A 594 2.85 -6.93 -40.17
C ASP A 594 4.04 -7.87 -40.28
N ALA A 595 4.61 -8.04 -41.48
CA ALA A 595 5.76 -8.90 -41.69
C ALA A 595 6.97 -8.49 -40.84
N HIS A 596 7.22 -7.18 -40.72
CA HIS A 596 8.30 -6.65 -39.89
C HIS A 596 8.10 -6.98 -38.40
N PHE A 597 6.91 -6.69 -37.85
CA PHE A 597 6.66 -6.91 -36.42
C PHE A 597 6.49 -8.38 -36.06
N LYS A 598 5.87 -9.21 -36.91
CA LYS A 598 5.82 -10.68 -36.71
C LYS A 598 7.23 -11.28 -36.65
N THR A 599 8.15 -10.80 -37.48
CA THR A 599 9.55 -11.24 -37.46
C THR A 599 10.24 -10.84 -36.16
N GLN A 600 9.99 -9.61 -35.66
CA GLN A 600 10.52 -9.17 -34.37
C GLN A 600 9.98 -10.01 -33.20
N LEU A 601 8.67 -10.26 -33.15
CA LEU A 601 8.03 -11.07 -32.11
C LEU A 601 8.56 -12.52 -32.10
N ALA A 602 8.68 -13.15 -33.27
CA ALA A 602 9.23 -14.50 -33.39
C ALA A 602 10.68 -14.59 -32.87
N GLY A 603 11.49 -13.54 -33.11
CA GLY A 603 12.85 -13.43 -32.60
C GLY A 603 12.94 -13.26 -31.08
N MET A 604 11.90 -12.73 -30.42
CA MET A 604 11.83 -12.60 -28.96
C MET A 604 11.51 -13.94 -28.29
N ILE A 605 10.66 -14.77 -28.90
CA ILE A 605 10.27 -16.09 -28.38
C ILE A 605 11.43 -17.10 -28.45
N HIS A 606 12.21 -17.13 -29.55
CA HIS A 606 13.18 -18.21 -29.80
C HIS A 606 14.63 -17.89 -29.39
N GLY A 607 14.94 -16.69 -28.90
CA GLY A 607 16.33 -16.31 -28.61
C GLY A 607 16.56 -15.24 -27.55
N GLY A 608 15.52 -14.65 -26.96
CA GLY A 608 15.65 -13.57 -25.97
C GLY A 608 16.66 -12.49 -26.40
N ARG A 609 17.32 -11.85 -25.43
CA ARG A 609 18.44 -10.90 -25.67
C ARG A 609 19.70 -11.54 -26.27
N PHE A 610 19.82 -12.87 -26.21
CA PHE A 610 21.03 -13.64 -26.54
C PHE A 610 20.94 -14.38 -27.89
N ASN A 611 20.16 -13.86 -28.83
CA ASN A 611 20.13 -14.40 -30.19
C ASN A 611 21.56 -14.37 -30.82
N PRO A 612 22.04 -15.47 -31.43
CA PRO A 612 23.35 -15.51 -32.09
C PRO A 612 23.62 -14.34 -33.04
N THR A 613 22.59 -13.84 -33.74
CA THR A 613 22.68 -12.70 -34.65
C THR A 613 22.97 -11.39 -33.91
N ASN A 614 22.35 -11.16 -32.76
CA ASN A 614 22.54 -9.95 -31.95
C ASN A 614 23.88 -9.99 -31.19
N LEU A 615 24.25 -11.15 -30.66
CA LEU A 615 25.55 -11.31 -30.00
C LEU A 615 26.70 -11.18 -31.01
N GLY A 616 26.51 -11.66 -32.24
CA GLY A 616 27.48 -11.53 -33.32
C GLY A 616 27.66 -10.11 -33.86
N SER A 617 26.69 -9.20 -33.67
CA SER A 617 26.81 -7.79 -34.07
C SER A 617 27.48 -6.91 -33.01
N LEU A 618 27.77 -7.44 -31.82
CA LEU A 618 28.40 -6.70 -30.74
C LEU A 618 29.75 -6.10 -31.19
N PRO A 619 29.95 -4.77 -31.10
CA PRO A 619 31.24 -4.16 -31.44
C PRO A 619 32.29 -4.48 -30.37
N VAL A 620 33.42 -5.03 -30.81
CA VAL A 620 34.55 -5.39 -29.96
C VAL A 620 35.71 -4.43 -30.27
N PRO A 621 36.05 -3.51 -29.36
CA PRO A 621 37.20 -2.62 -29.53
C PRO A 621 38.50 -3.38 -29.27
N MET A 622 39.47 -3.23 -30.16
CA MET A 622 40.79 -3.87 -30.08
C MET A 622 41.85 -2.99 -30.74
N LYS A 623 43.12 -3.33 -30.52
CA LYS A 623 44.23 -2.67 -31.20
C LYS A 623 44.68 -3.50 -32.39
N ASP A 624 44.91 -2.87 -33.53
CA ASP A 624 45.56 -3.52 -34.66
C ASP A 624 47.06 -3.78 -34.37
N HIS A 625 47.74 -4.49 -35.28
CA HIS A 625 49.17 -4.79 -35.17
C HIS A 625 50.08 -3.54 -35.17
N GLU A 626 49.53 -2.38 -35.55
CA GLU A 626 50.22 -1.08 -35.56
C GLU A 626 49.88 -0.22 -34.32
N GLY A 627 48.98 -0.70 -33.45
CA GLY A 627 48.60 -0.08 -32.18
C GLY A 627 47.44 0.91 -32.24
N ASN A 628 46.74 1.02 -33.37
CA ASN A 628 45.56 1.88 -33.55
C ASN A 628 44.30 1.22 -33.00
N ASP A 629 43.38 2.01 -32.46
CA ASP A 629 42.09 1.52 -31.96
C ASP A 629 41.15 1.22 -33.14
N VAL A 630 40.80 -0.06 -33.32
CA VAL A 630 39.90 -0.56 -34.36
C VAL A 630 38.77 -1.34 -33.71
N THR A 631 37.57 -1.31 -34.30
CA THR A 631 36.39 -2.01 -33.77
C THR A 631 35.86 -2.98 -34.81
N PHE A 632 35.73 -4.25 -34.45
CA PHE A 632 35.16 -5.29 -35.30
C PHE A 632 33.89 -5.87 -34.66
N PRO A 633 32.89 -6.30 -35.46
CA PRO A 633 31.76 -7.03 -34.91
C PRO A 633 32.22 -8.40 -34.41
N LEU A 634 31.64 -8.87 -33.31
CA LEU A 634 32.04 -10.11 -32.64
C LEU A 634 32.06 -11.33 -33.57
N ARG A 635 31.14 -11.41 -34.54
CA ARG A 635 31.08 -12.50 -35.54
C ARG A 635 32.32 -12.63 -36.43
N GLU A 636 33.12 -11.58 -36.56
CA GLU A 636 34.38 -11.61 -37.33
C GLU A 636 35.54 -12.15 -36.49
N LEU A 637 35.45 -12.05 -35.16
CA LEU A 637 36.47 -12.46 -34.22
C LEU A 637 36.19 -13.83 -33.58
N ALA A 638 34.93 -14.25 -33.55
CA ALA A 638 34.49 -15.51 -32.97
C ALA A 638 33.24 -16.06 -33.65
N GLN A 639 33.15 -17.38 -33.77
CA GLN A 639 31.94 -18.07 -34.19
C GLN A 639 30.99 -18.23 -33.00
N VAL A 640 29.75 -17.76 -33.16
CA VAL A 640 28.69 -17.86 -32.13
C VAL A 640 27.90 -19.15 -32.35
N VAL A 641 28.07 -20.12 -31.45
CA VAL A 641 27.44 -21.44 -31.52
C VAL A 641 26.46 -21.62 -30.36
N PRO A 642 25.14 -21.71 -30.60
CA PRO A 642 24.20 -22.08 -29.55
C PRO A 642 24.44 -23.54 -29.13
N ARG A 643 24.57 -23.80 -27.82
CA ARG A 643 24.65 -25.16 -27.27
C ARG A 643 23.27 -25.59 -26.72
N SER A 644 23.04 -26.89 -26.59
CA SER A 644 21.82 -27.41 -25.94
C SER A 644 21.76 -26.98 -24.47
N GLY A 645 20.71 -26.25 -24.08
CA GLY A 645 20.57 -25.67 -22.75
C GLY A 645 20.70 -24.14 -22.75
N ARG A 646 21.01 -23.55 -21.59
CA ARG A 646 21.11 -22.09 -21.40
C ARG A 646 22.54 -21.57 -21.61
N ALA A 647 23.23 -22.04 -22.64
CA ALA A 647 24.63 -21.71 -22.88
C ALA A 647 24.91 -21.42 -24.36
N ILE A 648 25.70 -20.39 -24.61
CA ILE A 648 26.23 -20.06 -25.92
C ILE A 648 27.73 -20.22 -25.87
N SER A 649 28.28 -20.93 -26.85
CA SER A 649 29.70 -21.07 -27.05
C SER A 649 30.18 -20.01 -28.04
N LEU A 650 31.18 -19.23 -27.65
CA LEU A 650 31.92 -18.36 -28.54
C LEU A 650 33.26 -19.04 -28.83
N LEU A 651 33.41 -19.58 -30.05
CA LEU A 651 34.66 -20.15 -30.52
C LEU A 651 35.50 -19.02 -31.11
N VAL A 652 36.47 -18.55 -30.35
CA VAL A 652 37.30 -17.40 -30.70
C VAL A 652 38.36 -17.82 -31.70
N ASN A 653 38.55 -17.03 -32.75
CA ASN A 653 39.47 -17.35 -33.84
C ASN A 653 40.95 -17.33 -33.40
N ASP A 654 41.32 -16.43 -32.46
CA ASP A 654 42.68 -16.29 -31.95
C ASP A 654 42.71 -15.90 -30.46
N LYS A 655 43.78 -16.27 -29.75
CA LYS A 655 43.97 -16.08 -28.30
C LYS A 655 44.02 -14.60 -27.91
N GLU A 656 44.45 -13.73 -28.81
CA GLU A 656 44.54 -12.28 -28.60
C GLU A 656 43.16 -11.62 -28.47
N TYR A 657 42.12 -12.19 -29.10
CA TYR A 657 40.77 -11.62 -29.10
C TYR A 657 39.97 -11.95 -27.84
N ILE A 658 40.42 -12.92 -27.04
CA ILE A 658 39.70 -13.38 -25.85
C ILE A 658 39.43 -12.24 -24.86
N LYS A 659 40.45 -11.44 -24.51
CA LYS A 659 40.30 -10.35 -23.54
C LYS A 659 39.41 -9.22 -24.07
N PRO A 660 39.60 -8.71 -25.30
CA PRO A 660 38.68 -7.76 -25.91
C PRO A 660 37.23 -8.23 -25.94
N ILE A 661 36.98 -9.47 -26.36
CA ILE A 661 35.63 -10.05 -26.43
C ILE A 661 35.00 -10.14 -25.03
N MET A 662 35.73 -10.68 -24.04
CA MET A 662 35.24 -10.75 -22.66
C MET A 662 34.87 -9.37 -22.11
N SER A 663 35.72 -8.37 -22.36
CA SER A 663 35.47 -7.00 -21.92
C SER A 663 34.27 -6.36 -22.64
N ALA A 664 34.11 -6.61 -23.95
CA ALA A 664 33.00 -6.07 -24.73
C ALA A 664 31.65 -6.68 -24.30
N VAL A 665 31.60 -8.00 -24.09
CA VAL A 665 30.38 -8.69 -23.62
C VAL A 665 30.00 -8.24 -22.21
N GLN A 666 30.99 -8.08 -21.31
CA GLN A 666 30.76 -7.63 -19.94
C GLN A 666 30.36 -6.15 -19.86
N ALA A 667 30.95 -5.28 -20.68
CA ALA A 667 30.62 -3.86 -20.70
C ALA A 667 29.33 -3.55 -21.47
N SER A 668 28.84 -4.49 -22.28
CA SER A 668 27.61 -4.31 -23.04
C SER A 668 26.43 -4.16 -22.09
N ARG A 669 25.68 -3.07 -22.24
CA ARG A 669 24.38 -2.91 -21.56
C ARG A 669 23.42 -4.02 -21.95
N GLU A 670 23.58 -4.58 -23.14
CA GLU A 670 22.73 -5.62 -23.74
C GLU A 670 23.03 -7.03 -23.22
N PHE A 671 24.27 -7.35 -22.88
CA PHE A 671 24.60 -8.69 -22.41
C PHE A 671 24.99 -8.67 -20.93
N ASN A 672 25.90 -7.77 -20.52
CA ASN A 672 26.34 -7.55 -19.14
C ASN A 672 26.61 -8.85 -18.35
N GLN A 673 27.13 -9.86 -19.04
CA GLN A 673 27.47 -11.16 -18.48
C GLN A 673 28.98 -11.36 -18.60
N GLN A 674 29.56 -12.13 -17.69
CA GLN A 674 30.99 -12.46 -17.73
C GLN A 674 31.17 -13.83 -18.42
N PRO A 675 31.70 -13.88 -19.66
CA PRO A 675 31.99 -15.17 -20.30
C PRO A 675 33.04 -15.95 -19.52
N GLN A 676 32.87 -17.26 -19.37
CA GLN A 676 33.83 -18.14 -18.70
C GLN A 676 34.66 -18.89 -19.74
N ARG A 677 35.94 -19.13 -19.47
CA ARG A 677 36.77 -19.96 -20.35
C ARG A 677 36.37 -21.43 -20.17
N SER A 678 36.28 -22.16 -21.28
CA SER A 678 36.07 -23.61 -21.26
C SER A 678 37.31 -24.29 -20.68
N GLU A 679 37.13 -25.28 -19.80
CA GLU A 679 38.24 -26.06 -19.23
C GLU A 679 38.89 -26.98 -20.28
N ASP A 680 38.11 -27.36 -21.30
CA ASP A 680 38.52 -28.31 -22.34
C ASP A 680 39.12 -27.63 -23.60
N ASN A 681 38.88 -26.33 -23.81
CA ASN A 681 39.34 -25.60 -25.00
C ASN A 681 39.71 -24.15 -24.68
N GLU A 682 41.00 -23.81 -24.85
CA GLU A 682 41.54 -22.47 -24.55
C GLU A 682 40.94 -21.33 -25.40
N LEU A 683 40.41 -21.64 -26.60
CA LEU A 683 39.81 -20.67 -27.51
C LEU A 683 38.28 -20.61 -27.39
N GLU A 684 37.68 -21.34 -26.46
CA GLU A 684 36.24 -21.35 -26.25
C GLU A 684 35.84 -20.54 -25.02
N LEU A 685 34.90 -19.61 -25.22
CA LEU A 685 34.23 -18.89 -24.14
C LEU A 685 32.77 -19.36 -24.02
N LEU A 686 32.41 -19.81 -22.83
CA LEU A 686 31.06 -20.21 -22.47
C LEU A 686 30.32 -19.03 -21.83
N LEU A 687 29.24 -18.62 -22.50
CA LEU A 687 28.31 -17.61 -22.01
C LEU A 687 27.06 -18.31 -21.48
N LYS A 688 26.90 -18.34 -20.16
CA LYS A 688 25.66 -18.82 -19.54
C LYS A 688 24.61 -17.72 -19.66
N VAL A 689 23.50 -18.04 -20.32
CA VAL A 689 22.38 -17.14 -20.50
C VAL A 689 21.51 -17.24 -19.25
N GLU A 690 21.48 -16.17 -18.45
CA GLU A 690 20.51 -16.05 -17.37
C GLU A 690 19.09 -15.98 -17.96
N LEU A 691 18.12 -16.60 -17.29
CA LEU A 691 16.73 -16.49 -17.68
C LEU A 691 16.30 -15.02 -17.56
N GLU A 692 15.90 -14.41 -18.68
CA GLU A 692 15.10 -13.19 -18.60
C GLU A 692 13.82 -13.51 -17.81
N ARG A 693 13.45 -12.65 -16.87
CA ARG A 693 12.15 -12.79 -16.17
C ARG A 693 11.05 -12.73 -17.22
N LYS A 694 10.05 -13.62 -17.13
CA LYS A 694 8.92 -13.65 -18.08
C LYS A 694 8.31 -12.26 -18.25
N ASP A 695 8.20 -11.51 -17.15
CA ASP A 695 7.69 -10.13 -17.11
C ASP A 695 8.48 -9.13 -17.99
N ASP A 696 9.81 -9.27 -18.09
CA ASP A 696 10.64 -8.37 -18.90
C ASP A 696 10.51 -8.66 -20.40
N VAL A 697 10.36 -9.94 -20.76
CA VAL A 697 10.10 -10.35 -22.15
C VAL A 697 8.68 -9.94 -22.55
N GLU A 698 7.71 -10.11 -21.65
CA GLU A 698 6.33 -9.67 -21.85
C GLU A 698 6.24 -8.15 -22.02
N ARG A 699 6.97 -7.36 -21.22
CA ARG A 699 7.04 -5.89 -21.38
C ARG A 699 7.53 -5.49 -22.77
N ARG A 700 8.60 -6.14 -23.27
CA ARG A 700 9.16 -5.86 -24.61
C ARG A 700 8.21 -6.26 -25.73
N ILE A 701 7.46 -7.36 -25.58
CA ILE A 701 6.41 -7.76 -26.51
C ILE A 701 5.33 -6.67 -26.55
N LYS A 702 4.83 -6.23 -25.39
CA LYS A 702 3.82 -5.17 -25.29
C LYS A 702 4.29 -3.86 -25.92
N GLU A 703 5.52 -3.43 -25.68
CA GLU A 703 6.12 -2.25 -26.31
C GLU A 703 6.18 -2.37 -27.84
N THR A 704 6.62 -3.53 -28.34
CA THR A 704 6.72 -3.81 -29.79
C THR A 704 5.35 -3.83 -30.46
N VAL A 705 4.36 -4.44 -29.80
CA VAL A 705 2.97 -4.45 -30.28
C VAL A 705 2.35 -3.06 -30.25
N GLN A 706 2.68 -2.23 -29.26
CA GLN A 706 2.22 -0.84 -29.24
C GLN A 706 2.77 -0.04 -30.43
N HIS A 707 4.05 -0.23 -30.76
CA HIS A 707 4.65 0.34 -31.98
C HIS A 707 3.99 -0.18 -33.27
N TRP A 708 3.58 -1.44 -33.30
CA TRP A 708 2.82 -2.02 -34.43
C TRP A 708 1.46 -1.34 -34.60
N LYS A 709 0.69 -1.21 -33.52
CA LYS A 709 -0.61 -0.52 -33.49
C LYS A 709 -0.49 0.92 -33.98
N ASP A 710 0.56 1.64 -33.58
CA ASP A 710 0.79 3.02 -34.00
C ASP A 710 1.15 3.15 -35.49
N ARG A 711 1.91 2.20 -36.06
CA ARG A 711 2.18 2.20 -37.51
C ARG A 711 0.92 1.94 -38.34
N ILE A 712 0.02 1.07 -37.87
CA ILE A 712 -1.28 0.84 -38.52
C ILE A 712 -2.17 2.08 -38.44
N ARG A 713 -2.25 2.75 -37.28
CA ARG A 713 -2.97 4.02 -37.12
C ARG A 713 -2.46 5.11 -38.07
N ASN A 714 -1.13 5.20 -38.24
CA ASN A 714 -0.51 6.16 -39.16
C ASN A 714 -0.86 5.88 -40.63
N ALA A 715 -0.90 4.61 -41.04
CA ALA A 715 -1.32 4.25 -42.39
C ALA A 715 -2.79 4.62 -42.67
N ARG A 716 -3.69 4.39 -41.69
CA ARG A 716 -5.10 4.82 -41.76
C ARG A 716 -5.26 6.33 -41.81
N SER A 717 -4.50 7.08 -41.00
CA SER A 717 -4.54 8.55 -40.97
C SER A 717 -4.20 9.18 -42.32
N ARG A 718 -3.27 8.58 -43.07
CA ARG A 718 -2.94 9.02 -44.45
C ARG A 718 -4.14 8.91 -45.40
N HIS A 719 -4.89 7.81 -45.33
CA HIS A 719 -6.06 7.60 -46.17
C HIS A 719 -7.25 8.48 -45.73
N GLU A 720 -7.44 8.68 -44.43
CA GLU A 720 -8.43 9.62 -43.89
C GLU A 720 -8.18 11.06 -44.36
N LYS A 721 -6.90 11.46 -44.47
CA LYS A 721 -6.54 12.77 -45.03
C LYS A 721 -6.99 12.90 -46.49
N THR A 722 -6.79 11.87 -47.31
CA THR A 722 -7.26 11.83 -48.70
C THR A 722 -8.78 11.97 -48.80
N LEU A 723 -9.55 11.26 -47.96
CA LEU A 723 -11.01 11.37 -47.90
C LEU A 723 -11.47 12.80 -47.51
N LYS A 724 -10.77 13.44 -46.56
CA LYS A 724 -11.03 14.83 -46.17
C LYS A 724 -10.70 15.82 -47.29
N ASP A 725 -9.66 15.56 -48.06
CA ASP A 725 -9.27 16.40 -49.19
C ASP A 725 -10.29 16.27 -50.34
N TRP A 726 -10.80 15.07 -50.63
CA TRP A 726 -11.91 14.85 -51.59
C TRP A 726 -13.22 15.52 -51.17
N LYS A 727 -13.51 15.54 -49.87
CA LYS A 727 -14.65 16.28 -49.31
C LYS A 727 -14.51 17.78 -49.55
N LYS A 728 -13.29 18.33 -49.39
CA LYS A 728 -13.01 19.76 -49.57
C LYS A 728 -13.01 20.17 -51.05
N SER A 729 -12.52 19.32 -51.94
CA SER A 729 -12.50 19.58 -53.39
C SER A 729 -13.85 19.37 -54.07
N GLY A 730 -14.84 18.82 -53.36
CA GLY A 730 -16.16 18.50 -53.91
C GLY A 730 -16.16 17.29 -54.85
N THR A 731 -15.07 16.51 -54.87
CA THR A 731 -14.90 15.33 -55.73
C THR A 731 -15.80 14.17 -55.28
N VAL A 732 -16.07 14.07 -53.98
CA VAL A 732 -16.93 13.02 -53.40
C VAL A 732 -17.97 13.68 -52.48
N LEU A 733 -19.22 13.22 -52.56
CA LEU A 733 -20.32 13.73 -51.73
C LEU A 733 -20.06 13.50 -50.22
N PRO A 734 -20.46 14.43 -49.33
CA PRO A 734 -20.24 14.30 -47.89
C PRO A 734 -20.79 13.01 -47.26
N ASP A 735 -21.93 12.51 -47.77
CA ASP A 735 -22.55 11.28 -47.28
C ASP A 735 -21.71 10.03 -47.60
N ILE A 736 -21.08 10.02 -48.77
CA ILE A 736 -20.20 8.94 -49.21
C ILE A 736 -18.90 8.95 -48.39
N VAL A 737 -18.35 10.14 -48.11
CA VAL A 737 -17.17 10.30 -47.23
C VAL A 737 -17.46 9.78 -45.81
N LYS A 738 -18.64 10.11 -45.25
CA LYS A 738 -19.04 9.61 -43.92
C LYS A 738 -19.19 8.08 -43.89
N LYS A 739 -19.69 7.49 -44.98
CA LYS A 739 -19.76 6.03 -45.15
C LYS A 739 -18.35 5.42 -45.25
N ALA A 740 -17.46 6.02 -46.03
CA ALA A 740 -16.08 5.58 -46.18
C ALA A 740 -15.29 5.66 -44.87
N GLU A 741 -15.44 6.73 -44.07
CA GLU A 741 -14.82 6.84 -42.75
C GLU A 741 -15.27 5.72 -41.80
N LYS A 742 -16.55 5.35 -41.85
CA LYS A 742 -17.11 4.25 -41.03
C LYS A 742 -16.58 2.88 -41.46
N GLU A 743 -16.51 2.60 -42.75
CA GLU A 743 -15.96 1.33 -43.24
C GLU A 743 -14.44 1.25 -43.03
N LEU A 744 -13.70 2.36 -43.20
CA LEU A 744 -12.28 2.44 -42.88
C LEU A 744 -12.01 2.18 -41.40
N GLN A 745 -12.89 2.64 -40.51
CA GLN A 745 -12.81 2.33 -39.08
C GLN A 745 -12.96 0.82 -38.83
N LYS A 746 -13.91 0.15 -39.49
CA LYS A 746 -14.06 -1.32 -39.37
C LYS A 746 -12.84 -2.08 -39.86
N VAL A 747 -12.20 -1.62 -40.94
CA VAL A 747 -10.95 -2.22 -41.47
C VAL A 747 -9.83 -2.12 -40.43
N GLN A 748 -9.71 -0.96 -39.77
CA GLN A 748 -8.74 -0.77 -38.68
C GLN A 748 -9.08 -1.63 -37.46
N ASP A 749 -10.34 -1.65 -37.00
CA ASP A 749 -10.76 -2.40 -35.81
C ASP A 749 -10.52 -3.90 -36.01
N LYS A 750 -10.82 -4.43 -37.20
CA LYS A 750 -10.48 -5.81 -37.57
C LYS A 750 -8.98 -6.05 -37.44
N LYS A 751 -8.15 -5.13 -37.94
CA LYS A 751 -6.70 -5.27 -37.88
C LYS A 751 -6.14 -5.18 -36.46
N MET A 752 -6.68 -4.30 -35.62
CA MET A 752 -6.29 -4.21 -34.21
C MET A 752 -6.58 -5.51 -33.48
N LYS A 753 -7.74 -6.14 -33.73
CA LYS A 753 -8.07 -7.46 -33.16
C LYS A 753 -7.10 -8.55 -33.59
N GLU A 754 -6.68 -8.57 -34.85
CA GLU A 754 -5.66 -9.54 -35.33
C GLU A 754 -4.32 -9.33 -34.59
N ILE A 755 -3.93 -8.08 -34.34
CA ILE A 755 -2.70 -7.75 -33.60
C ILE A 755 -2.83 -8.16 -32.12
N ASP A 756 -3.97 -7.91 -31.49
CA ASP A 756 -4.25 -8.33 -30.11
C ASP A 756 -4.22 -9.87 -29.96
N GLN A 757 -4.72 -10.59 -30.97
CA GLN A 757 -4.64 -12.06 -31.02
C GLN A 757 -3.19 -12.55 -31.15
N GLU A 758 -2.40 -11.92 -32.01
CA GLU A 758 -0.97 -12.25 -32.16
C GLU A 758 -0.19 -11.95 -30.88
N GLU A 759 -0.48 -10.84 -30.20
CA GLU A 759 0.07 -10.49 -28.90
C GLU A 759 -0.23 -11.58 -27.86
N ALA A 760 -1.51 -11.94 -27.70
CA ALA A 760 -1.94 -12.99 -26.78
C ALA A 760 -1.32 -14.35 -27.11
N GLN A 761 -1.21 -14.69 -28.40
CA GLN A 761 -0.57 -15.94 -28.84
C GLN A 761 0.93 -15.94 -28.56
N THR A 762 1.62 -14.82 -28.79
CA THR A 762 3.06 -14.66 -28.53
C THR A 762 3.35 -14.76 -27.03
N ILE A 763 2.53 -14.12 -26.19
CA ILE A 763 2.66 -14.21 -24.72
C ILE A 763 2.39 -15.63 -24.22
N ARG A 764 1.41 -16.35 -24.80
CA ARG A 764 1.15 -17.76 -24.47
C ARG A 764 2.29 -18.71 -24.87
N GLN A 765 3.13 -18.32 -25.83
CA GLN A 765 4.28 -19.10 -26.28
C GLN A 765 5.54 -18.89 -25.40
N LEU A 766 5.54 -17.91 -24.48
CA LEU A 766 6.56 -17.69 -23.44
C LEU A 766 6.31 -18.56 -22.20
#